data_AF-A0A9P9UCP9-F1
#
_entry.id   AF-A0A9P9UCP9-F1
#
_cell.length_a   1.000
_cell.length_b   1.000
_cell.length_c   1.000
_cell.angle_alpha   90.00
_cell.angle_beta   90.00
_cell.angle_gamma   90.00
#
_symmetry.space_group_name_H-M   'P 1'
#
loop_
_entity.id
_entity.type
_entity.pdbx_description
1 polymer ?
#
loop_
_entity_poly.entity_id
_entity_poly.type
_entity_poly.pdbx_seq_one_letter_code
_entity_poly.pdbx_strand_id
1 'polypeptide(L)'
;MADHEPQGNLPKREGFQLNVNDALTPDPGKEGLFKVENNPFAYTPGHLTKLLNPKSLDAFYALGGLEGLEKGLHTNRDSGLSADEKNVDGHVAFKDVAPQGTPQYGQHGDNVPFASDKHDASIPEPLPLDHKAGESYADRRRVYRENRLPEKKSKTLLQLAWTTYNDKVLILLTIAAVVSLALGLYQTFGGKHEPGEAKVDWVEGVAIMVAIIIVVLVGTLNDWQMERQFNQLNKKHNDRTVKVIRSGKSVEISVFDVMVGDVMHLFAGDLIPVDGIFINGHGVKCDESSATGESDLLKKTGADEVFAALKDVADGRTPREDIHKLDPFIISGSKVNEGTGTFLVTAVGIFSSYGQISMAMQTEQEDTPLQKKLNTLADWIAKFGGGAALVLFIVLFIKFCVQLPGNHESADQKGQAFLRIFITSVTVVVVAVPEGLPLAVTLALAFATTRMMKDNNLVRVLKACETMGNATTVCSDKTGTLTQNKMTVVATTLGKSLSFGGTDKPLEEPESDKEKGPEAMTAPNSVPNMPVTDFASELSKTTKKILNQANAVNSTAFEGDEDGEKTFIGSKTEVALLTFCRDHLGAAPVEEERKNADIVQVVPFDSKYKLMATVVKLPNGKYRAYVKGASEILLKQCSTVIANPNEDEIRTVEITDEDRKMFLHTIASYAGQTLRTIGSSYREFDNWPPPELEGHEELTADEFAKVHHDMTLVAIFGIKDPLRPQVIGAIKDCNRAGVYVRMVTGDNLLTGSAIAKECGIYKPEEGGIAMEGPDFRRLSEDKLLEVVPNLQVLARSSPEDKKILVRTLKQLGETVAVTGDGTNDAPALKMADIGFAMGIAGTEVAKEAASIILMDDNFASIVKGISWGRAVNDAVKKFLQFQLTVNITAVALTFISAVSNDEEQSVLNAVQLLWVNLIMDTFAALALATDPPSHTVLDRKPDRKSAPLITTRMWKMIIGQAIAQLAITLCLYFGGRSLLGYNMSDPTESKRHSTFVFNTFVWLQIFNELNNRRLDNRLNIFEGITRNYFFWVINAIMIGGQVLIIFVGGEAFKITRLNGKEWGMSIGLGAISVPWGALIRKFPDRWAEAIVPHVHIPMPKIFKRKKKEEADPEKQGLERPPPPPGRVHTGLRSQRARVHSSRLGRSWS
;
A
#
# COMPACT_ATOMS: atom_id res chain seq x y z
N MET A 1 -60.30 -42.17 -31.37
CA MET A 1 -60.11 -43.03 -30.18
C MET A 1 -59.13 -42.31 -29.28
N ALA A 2 -59.48 -42.27 -28.00
CA ALA A 2 -58.75 -41.61 -26.94
C ALA A 2 -57.27 -42.00 -26.91
N ASP A 3 -56.41 -41.12 -26.41
CA ASP A 3 -55.72 -41.42 -25.15
C ASP A 3 -55.07 -40.19 -24.52
N HIS A 4 -55.23 -40.15 -23.20
CA HIS A 4 -54.67 -39.22 -22.24
C HIS A 4 -53.15 -39.35 -22.15
N GLU A 5 -52.42 -38.24 -22.05
CA GLU A 5 -51.15 -38.18 -21.33
C GLU A 5 -51.07 -36.92 -20.44
N PRO A 6 -50.37 -36.98 -19.30
CA PRO A 6 -50.72 -36.25 -18.09
C PRO A 6 -50.06 -34.86 -18.00
N GLN A 7 -50.80 -33.91 -17.41
CA GLN A 7 -50.25 -32.65 -16.93
C GLN A 7 -49.13 -32.92 -15.91
N GLY A 8 -47.88 -32.72 -16.33
CA GLY A 8 -46.74 -32.69 -15.41
C GLY A 8 -46.84 -31.45 -14.52
N ASN A 9 -46.87 -31.69 -13.21
CA ASN A 9 -46.71 -30.66 -12.18
C ASN A 9 -45.42 -29.85 -12.44
N LEU A 10 -45.60 -28.59 -12.84
CA LEU A 10 -44.59 -27.55 -12.61
C LEU A 10 -44.34 -27.46 -11.09
N PRO A 11 -43.08 -27.30 -10.63
CA PRO A 11 -42.83 -27.00 -9.23
C PRO A 11 -43.53 -25.67 -8.91
N LYS A 12 -44.46 -25.68 -7.96
CA LYS A 12 -45.00 -24.46 -7.38
C LYS A 12 -43.81 -23.64 -6.89
N ARG A 13 -43.68 -22.38 -7.32
CA ARG A 13 -42.78 -21.42 -6.67
C ARG A 13 -43.19 -21.39 -5.19
N GLU A 14 -42.37 -21.96 -4.30
CA GLU A 14 -42.56 -21.77 -2.87
C GLU A 14 -42.44 -20.27 -2.59
N GLY A 15 -43.51 -19.66 -2.09
CA GLY A 15 -43.46 -18.27 -1.63
C GLY A 15 -42.56 -18.17 -0.40
N PHE A 16 -41.86 -17.04 -0.27
CA PHE A 16 -41.04 -16.73 0.91
C PHE A 16 -41.87 -16.92 2.21
N GLN A 17 -41.40 -17.76 3.13
CA GLN A 17 -42.02 -18.00 4.43
C GLN A 17 -41.14 -17.41 5.54
N LEU A 18 -41.71 -16.49 6.33
CA LEU A 18 -41.04 -15.85 7.45
C LEU A 18 -40.96 -16.80 8.65
N ASN A 19 -39.76 -17.19 9.09
CA ASN A 19 -39.57 -18.09 10.24
C ASN A 19 -38.92 -17.37 11.44
N VAL A 20 -39.74 -16.70 12.24
CA VAL A 20 -39.30 -15.93 13.41
C VAL A 20 -38.79 -16.81 14.56
N ASN A 21 -39.23 -18.07 14.65
CA ASN A 21 -38.91 -18.96 15.77
C ASN A 21 -37.46 -19.45 15.77
N ASP A 22 -36.79 -19.45 14.61
CA ASP A 22 -35.39 -19.88 14.49
C ASP A 22 -34.42 -18.71 14.23
N ALA A 23 -34.96 -17.52 13.93
CA ALA A 23 -34.19 -16.39 13.42
C ALA A 23 -33.06 -15.91 14.36
N LEU A 24 -33.25 -16.04 15.68
CA LEU A 24 -32.31 -15.58 16.71
C LEU A 24 -31.60 -16.74 17.46
N THR A 25 -31.70 -17.98 16.96
CA THR A 25 -31.05 -19.13 17.58
C THR A 25 -29.51 -18.98 17.52
N PRO A 26 -28.77 -19.01 18.65
CA PRO A 26 -27.31 -18.86 18.65
C PRO A 26 -26.61 -19.90 17.76
N ASP A 27 -25.55 -19.49 17.04
CA ASP A 27 -24.71 -20.44 16.32
C ASP A 27 -23.83 -21.24 17.29
N PRO A 28 -23.50 -22.51 16.97
CA PRO A 28 -22.59 -23.31 17.78
C PRO A 28 -21.25 -22.61 18.04
N GLY A 29 -20.89 -22.45 19.31
CA GLY A 29 -19.65 -21.77 19.74
C GLY A 29 -19.75 -20.24 19.85
N LYS A 30 -20.91 -19.65 19.55
CA LYS A 30 -21.19 -18.20 19.70
C LYS A 30 -22.21 -17.89 20.81
N GLU A 31 -22.58 -18.87 21.63
CA GLU A 31 -23.58 -18.74 22.69
C GLU A 31 -23.19 -17.68 23.73
N GLY A 32 -21.89 -17.52 23.99
CA GLY A 32 -21.35 -16.50 24.89
C GLY A 32 -21.69 -15.05 24.48
N LEU A 33 -21.94 -14.77 23.20
CA LEU A 33 -22.28 -13.43 22.70
C LEU A 33 -23.69 -12.96 23.10
N PHE A 34 -24.54 -13.90 23.53
CA PHE A 34 -25.92 -13.64 23.95
C PHE A 34 -26.03 -13.36 25.46
N LYS A 35 -24.93 -13.50 26.20
CA LYS A 35 -24.88 -13.28 27.65
C LYS A 35 -24.06 -12.02 27.97
N VAL A 36 -24.75 -10.97 28.40
CA VAL A 36 -24.13 -9.71 28.87
C VAL A 36 -24.73 -9.34 30.22
N GLU A 37 -23.90 -9.19 31.24
CA GLU A 37 -24.37 -8.79 32.58
C GLU A 37 -24.79 -7.32 32.59
N ASN A 38 -25.94 -7.02 33.20
CA ASN A 38 -26.50 -5.66 33.33
C ASN A 38 -26.54 -4.88 32.00
N ASN A 39 -27.14 -5.44 30.95
CA ASN A 39 -27.26 -4.78 29.65
C ASN A 39 -28.36 -3.70 29.69
N PRO A 40 -28.07 -2.39 29.52
CA PRO A 40 -29.10 -1.36 29.44
C PRO A 40 -29.89 -1.41 28.11
N PHE A 41 -29.31 -1.99 27.07
CA PHE A 41 -29.90 -2.11 25.72
C PHE A 41 -30.79 -3.35 25.57
N ALA A 42 -31.73 -3.28 24.63
CA ALA A 42 -32.61 -4.41 24.31
C ALA A 42 -31.88 -5.58 23.63
N TYR A 43 -30.79 -5.29 22.93
CA TYR A 43 -30.06 -6.25 22.09
C TYR A 43 -28.67 -6.54 22.64
N THR A 44 -28.21 -7.77 22.46
CA THR A 44 -26.83 -8.20 22.76
C THR A 44 -26.02 -8.18 21.46
N PRO A 45 -24.68 -8.23 21.52
CA PRO A 45 -23.86 -8.41 20.32
C PRO A 45 -24.29 -9.63 19.49
N GLY A 46 -24.66 -10.74 20.17
CA GLY A 46 -25.17 -11.94 19.51
C GLY A 46 -26.44 -11.71 18.69
N HIS A 47 -27.41 -10.95 19.22
CA HIS A 47 -28.64 -10.59 18.48
C HIS A 47 -28.32 -9.77 17.22
N LEU A 48 -27.40 -8.81 17.32
CA LEU A 48 -27.07 -7.92 16.19
C LEU A 48 -26.24 -8.63 15.11
N THR A 49 -25.33 -9.54 15.48
CA THR A 49 -24.54 -10.33 14.51
C THR A 49 -25.42 -11.25 13.65
N LYS A 50 -26.57 -11.71 14.18
CA LYS A 50 -27.53 -12.55 13.44
C LYS A 50 -28.21 -11.85 12.26
N LEU A 51 -28.15 -10.52 12.18
CA LEU A 51 -28.65 -9.78 11.02
C LEU A 51 -27.83 -10.08 9.75
N LEU A 52 -26.54 -10.34 9.89
CA LEU A 52 -25.58 -10.27 8.79
C LEU A 52 -24.78 -11.56 8.56
N ASN A 53 -24.85 -12.55 9.46
CA ASN A 53 -24.08 -13.79 9.35
C ASN A 53 -24.95 -15.05 9.54
N PRO A 54 -25.60 -15.57 8.47
CA PRO A 54 -25.79 -14.95 7.15
C PRO A 54 -26.84 -13.82 7.18
N LYS A 55 -26.93 -13.03 6.10
CA LYS A 55 -27.99 -12.01 5.94
C LYS A 55 -29.37 -12.63 6.18
N SER A 56 -30.10 -12.14 7.16
CA SER A 56 -31.39 -12.73 7.57
C SER A 56 -32.48 -11.67 7.68
N LEU A 57 -33.40 -11.69 6.70
CA LEU A 57 -34.62 -10.87 6.75
C LEU A 57 -35.53 -11.30 7.92
N ASP A 58 -35.50 -12.58 8.28
CA ASP A 58 -36.25 -13.12 9.43
C ASP A 58 -35.73 -12.53 10.74
N ALA A 59 -34.41 -12.40 10.89
CA ALA A 59 -33.80 -11.74 12.05
C ALA A 59 -34.10 -10.24 12.06
N PHE A 60 -34.06 -9.58 10.90
CA PHE A 60 -34.43 -8.16 10.79
C PHE A 60 -35.88 -7.89 11.22
N TYR A 61 -36.81 -8.77 10.85
CA TYR A 61 -38.18 -8.70 11.34
C TYR A 61 -38.29 -8.99 12.84
N ALA A 62 -37.62 -10.04 13.33
CA ALA A 62 -37.63 -10.44 14.75
C ALA A 62 -37.13 -9.33 15.69
N LEU A 63 -36.19 -8.49 15.24
CA LEU A 63 -35.69 -7.36 16.01
C LEU A 63 -36.59 -6.12 15.96
N GLY A 64 -37.69 -6.14 15.21
CA GLY A 64 -38.66 -5.03 15.13
C GLY A 64 -38.33 -3.96 14.08
N GLY A 65 -37.48 -4.28 13.10
CA GLY A 65 -37.11 -3.35 12.01
C GLY A 65 -36.33 -2.13 12.51
N LEU A 66 -36.40 -1.02 11.77
CA LEU A 66 -35.60 0.16 12.11
C LEU A 66 -36.14 0.89 13.35
N GLU A 67 -37.46 0.88 13.59
CA GLU A 67 -38.06 1.47 14.81
C GLU A 67 -37.69 0.67 16.07
N GLY A 68 -37.65 -0.66 15.98
CA GLY A 68 -37.17 -1.52 17.06
C GLY A 68 -35.69 -1.26 17.37
N LEU A 69 -34.84 -1.20 16.34
CA LEU A 69 -33.41 -0.89 16.50
C LEU A 69 -33.16 0.49 17.10
N GLU A 70 -33.93 1.51 16.69
CA GLU A 70 -33.86 2.88 17.22
C GLU A 70 -34.15 2.93 18.72
N LYS A 71 -35.28 2.34 19.15
CA LYS A 71 -35.66 2.25 20.57
C LYS A 71 -34.71 1.37 21.38
N GLY A 72 -34.34 0.20 20.87
CA GLY A 72 -33.55 -0.78 21.60
C GLY A 72 -32.07 -0.42 21.76
N LEU A 73 -31.52 0.42 20.87
CA LEU A 73 -30.15 0.94 20.94
C LEU A 73 -30.06 2.35 21.54
N HIS A 74 -31.17 2.94 22.00
CA HIS A 74 -31.23 4.33 22.49
C HIS A 74 -30.58 5.32 21.50
N THR A 75 -31.01 5.29 20.24
CA THR A 75 -30.50 6.18 19.20
C THR A 75 -31.66 6.82 18.44
N ASN A 76 -31.37 7.79 17.58
CA ASN A 76 -32.35 8.39 16.68
C ASN A 76 -31.79 8.42 15.26
N ARG A 77 -32.60 8.01 14.28
CA ARG A 77 -32.13 7.84 12.90
C ARG A 77 -31.78 9.17 12.19
N ASP A 78 -32.36 10.30 12.63
CA ASP A 78 -32.15 11.62 12.02
C ASP A 78 -31.06 12.42 12.72
N SER A 79 -30.98 12.32 14.05
CA SER A 79 -30.04 13.09 14.88
C SER A 79 -28.83 12.29 15.35
N GLY A 80 -28.85 10.97 15.21
CA GLY A 80 -27.78 10.06 15.66
C GLY A 80 -27.59 10.06 17.18
N LEU A 81 -26.39 9.70 17.64
CA LEU A 81 -26.07 9.68 19.07
C LEU A 81 -25.85 11.09 19.64
N SER A 82 -26.13 11.26 20.93
CA SER A 82 -25.80 12.50 21.65
C SER A 82 -24.28 12.59 21.85
N ALA A 83 -23.69 13.76 21.58
CA ALA A 83 -22.25 13.99 21.77
C ALA A 83 -21.84 14.01 23.25
N ASP A 84 -22.80 14.27 24.15
CA ASP A 84 -22.56 14.39 25.60
C ASP A 84 -22.89 13.09 26.37
N GLU A 85 -23.20 11.98 25.68
CA GLU A 85 -23.55 10.70 26.31
C GLU A 85 -22.35 10.15 27.12
N LYS A 86 -22.59 9.88 28.41
CA LYS A 86 -21.65 9.20 29.31
C LYS A 86 -22.13 7.79 29.63
N ASN A 87 -23.30 7.71 30.25
CA ASN A 87 -24.04 6.47 30.53
C ASN A 87 -25.43 6.60 29.90
N VAL A 88 -26.09 5.46 29.67
CA VAL A 88 -27.45 5.46 29.12
C VAL A 88 -28.47 5.58 30.26
N ASP A 89 -29.38 6.54 30.14
CA ASP A 89 -30.47 6.73 31.09
C ASP A 89 -31.64 5.79 30.75
N GLY A 90 -31.89 4.81 31.63
CA GLY A 90 -33.01 3.85 31.50
C GLY A 90 -32.60 2.48 30.97
N HIS A 91 -33.57 1.57 30.92
CA HIS A 91 -33.40 0.20 30.44
C HIS A 91 -34.57 -0.15 29.50
N VAL A 92 -34.25 -0.69 28.33
CA VAL A 92 -35.25 -1.17 27.36
C VAL A 92 -35.16 -2.69 27.28
N ALA A 93 -36.26 -3.38 27.55
CA ALA A 93 -36.30 -4.84 27.46
C ALA A 93 -36.56 -5.29 26.01
N PHE A 94 -36.05 -6.46 25.64
CA PHE A 94 -36.27 -7.05 24.32
C PHE A 94 -37.76 -7.18 23.94
N LYS A 95 -38.62 -7.47 24.93
CA LYS A 95 -40.07 -7.63 24.75
C LYS A 95 -40.80 -6.33 24.41
N ASP A 96 -40.19 -5.17 24.68
CA ASP A 96 -40.79 -3.86 24.41
C ASP A 96 -40.59 -3.41 22.95
N VAL A 97 -39.65 -4.04 22.24
CA VAL A 97 -39.24 -3.68 20.87
C VAL A 97 -39.48 -4.77 19.84
N ALA A 98 -39.49 -6.05 20.24
CA ALA A 98 -39.70 -7.17 19.32
C ALA A 98 -41.20 -7.37 18.98
N PRO A 99 -41.54 -7.87 17.78
CA PRO A 99 -42.92 -8.23 17.44
C PRO A 99 -43.50 -9.29 18.40
N GLN A 100 -44.81 -9.22 18.65
CA GLN A 100 -45.49 -10.11 19.61
C GLN A 100 -45.26 -11.60 19.28
N GLY A 101 -44.80 -12.37 20.27
CA GLY A 101 -44.55 -13.80 20.15
C GLY A 101 -43.14 -14.20 19.68
N THR A 102 -42.25 -13.24 19.45
CA THR A 102 -40.85 -13.51 19.07
C THR A 102 -40.04 -14.06 20.26
N PRO A 103 -39.44 -15.27 20.17
CA PRO A 103 -38.58 -15.80 21.22
C PRO A 103 -37.22 -15.08 21.26
N GLN A 104 -36.72 -14.77 22.45
CA GLN A 104 -35.45 -14.03 22.60
C GLN A 104 -34.23 -14.81 22.07
N TYR A 105 -34.20 -16.13 22.23
CA TYR A 105 -33.08 -17.00 21.83
C TYR A 105 -33.48 -18.05 20.78
N GLY A 106 -34.45 -17.73 19.92
CA GLY A 106 -34.93 -18.63 18.86
C GLY A 106 -35.49 -19.94 19.42
N GLN A 107 -34.98 -21.09 18.95
CA GLN A 107 -35.44 -22.42 19.37
C GLN A 107 -35.29 -22.70 20.87
N HIS A 108 -34.45 -21.94 21.58
CA HIS A 108 -34.25 -22.06 23.03
C HIS A 108 -35.29 -21.28 23.86
N GLY A 109 -36.19 -20.53 23.19
CA GLY A 109 -37.20 -19.70 23.84
C GLY A 109 -36.57 -18.49 24.56
N ASP A 110 -37.05 -18.19 25.77
CA ASP A 110 -36.53 -17.12 26.63
C ASP A 110 -35.47 -17.62 27.63
N ASN A 111 -35.05 -18.88 27.53
CA ASN A 111 -34.04 -19.45 28.42
C ASN A 111 -32.62 -19.17 27.89
N VAL A 112 -31.73 -18.72 28.77
CA VAL A 112 -30.33 -18.42 28.41
C VAL A 112 -29.65 -19.69 27.85
N PRO A 113 -29.02 -19.63 26.67
CA PRO A 113 -28.36 -20.78 26.06
C PRO A 113 -27.23 -21.33 26.96
N PHE A 114 -27.14 -22.65 27.12
CA PHE A 114 -26.04 -23.31 27.83
C PHE A 114 -24.81 -23.43 26.92
N ALA A 115 -23.65 -22.92 27.35
CA ALA A 115 -22.39 -23.17 26.66
C ALA A 115 -22.01 -24.66 26.82
N SER A 116 -21.75 -25.37 25.73
CA SER A 116 -21.23 -26.74 25.81
C SER A 116 -19.75 -26.73 26.22
N ASP A 117 -19.39 -27.39 27.33
CA ASP A 117 -18.02 -27.49 27.90
C ASP A 117 -16.97 -28.18 27.00
N LYS A 118 -17.29 -28.45 25.73
CA LYS A 118 -16.40 -29.13 24.79
C LYS A 118 -16.39 -28.38 23.47
N HIS A 119 -15.50 -27.41 23.29
CA HIS A 119 -14.80 -27.13 22.03
C HIS A 119 -13.76 -26.01 22.26
N ASP A 120 -12.57 -26.18 21.66
CA ASP A 120 -11.47 -25.22 21.64
C ASP A 120 -11.98 -23.83 21.23
N ALA A 121 -11.76 -22.85 22.11
CA ALA A 121 -12.13 -21.45 21.89
C ALA A 121 -11.38 -20.89 20.67
N SER A 122 -12.04 -20.88 19.51
CA SER A 122 -11.58 -20.20 18.30
C SER A 122 -11.79 -18.68 18.36
N ILE A 123 -12.52 -18.19 19.37
CA ILE A 123 -12.62 -16.77 19.71
C ILE A 123 -11.80 -16.56 20.99
N PRO A 124 -10.68 -15.83 20.94
CA PRO A 124 -9.89 -15.55 22.14
C PRO A 124 -10.78 -14.91 23.21
N GLU A 125 -10.77 -15.43 24.45
CA GLU A 125 -11.38 -14.74 25.58
C GLU A 125 -10.79 -13.31 25.67
N PRO A 126 -11.61 -12.25 25.52
CA PRO A 126 -11.10 -10.89 25.50
C PRO A 126 -10.58 -10.47 26.86
N LEU A 127 -9.42 -9.80 26.88
CA LEU A 127 -8.87 -9.18 28.10
C LEU A 127 -9.89 -8.20 28.72
N PRO A 128 -9.96 -8.10 30.06
CA PRO A 128 -10.75 -7.07 30.74
C PRO A 128 -10.25 -5.68 30.33
N LEU A 129 -11.15 -4.78 29.96
CA LEU A 129 -10.81 -3.36 29.76
C LEU A 129 -10.68 -2.72 31.16
N ASP A 130 -9.55 -2.08 31.44
CA ASP A 130 -9.36 -1.22 32.62
C ASP A 130 -10.29 0.00 32.49
N HIS A 131 -11.50 -0.09 33.03
CA HIS A 131 -12.48 1.00 32.99
C HIS A 131 -12.07 2.12 33.97
N LYS A 132 -11.70 3.30 33.44
CA LYS A 132 -11.65 4.54 34.22
C LYS A 132 -13.04 5.16 34.25
N ALA A 133 -13.59 5.39 35.45
CA ALA A 133 -14.88 6.05 35.60
C ALA A 133 -14.82 7.49 35.03
N GLY A 134 -15.72 7.83 34.10
CA GLY A 134 -15.85 9.18 33.52
C GLY A 134 -15.66 9.32 32.01
N GLU A 135 -15.38 8.23 31.27
CA GLU A 135 -15.27 8.24 29.81
C GLU A 135 -16.65 8.34 29.12
N SER A 136 -16.69 8.95 27.92
CA SER A 136 -17.89 9.08 27.09
C SER A 136 -18.30 7.73 26.48
N TYR A 137 -19.62 7.48 26.38
CA TYR A 137 -20.22 6.22 25.90
C TYR A 137 -19.81 4.95 26.68
N ALA A 138 -19.64 5.02 28.00
CA ALA A 138 -19.10 3.93 28.82
C ALA A 138 -19.93 2.62 28.72
N ASP A 139 -21.25 2.72 28.76
CA ASP A 139 -22.14 1.54 28.65
C ASP A 139 -22.06 0.88 27.27
N ARG A 140 -22.02 1.67 26.19
CA ARG A 140 -21.86 1.15 24.81
C ARG A 140 -20.52 0.43 24.65
N ARG A 141 -19.42 1.03 25.13
CA ARG A 141 -18.08 0.42 25.09
C ARG A 141 -18.02 -0.87 25.91
N ARG A 142 -18.74 -0.97 27.02
CA ARG A 142 -18.78 -2.18 27.84
C ARG A 142 -19.51 -3.33 27.12
N VAL A 143 -20.66 -3.04 26.51
CA VAL A 143 -21.54 -4.06 25.88
C VAL A 143 -21.06 -4.43 24.49
N TYR A 144 -20.85 -3.44 23.60
CA TYR A 144 -20.55 -3.65 22.19
C TYR A 144 -19.07 -3.49 21.83
N ARG A 145 -18.23 -3.07 22.78
CA ARG A 145 -16.79 -2.82 22.60
C ARG A 145 -16.52 -1.67 21.62
N GLU A 146 -15.24 -1.34 21.47
CA GLU A 146 -14.76 -0.32 20.55
C GLU A 146 -14.55 -0.92 19.16
N ASN A 147 -14.55 -0.08 18.12
CA ASN A 147 -14.27 -0.49 16.75
C ASN A 147 -12.76 -0.75 16.52
N ARG A 148 -12.16 -1.64 17.32
CA ARG A 148 -10.74 -1.98 17.29
C ARG A 148 -10.55 -3.49 17.24
N LEU A 149 -9.74 -3.96 16.29
CA LEU A 149 -9.29 -5.34 16.27
C LEU A 149 -8.11 -5.51 17.24
N PRO A 150 -8.03 -6.63 17.98
CA PRO A 150 -6.93 -6.88 18.89
C PRO A 150 -5.61 -6.92 18.12
N GLU A 151 -4.67 -6.06 18.52
CA GLU A 151 -3.32 -6.10 17.97
C GLU A 151 -2.67 -7.46 18.29
N LYS A 152 -1.98 -8.05 17.31
CA LYS A 152 -1.13 -9.22 17.56
C LYS A 152 -0.12 -8.84 18.64
N LYS A 153 -0.12 -9.55 19.77
CA LYS A 153 0.84 -9.30 20.86
C LYS A 153 2.24 -9.39 20.28
N SER A 154 3.02 -8.32 20.38
CA SER A 154 4.44 -8.33 20.04
C SER A 154 5.16 -9.36 20.90
N LYS A 155 6.19 -10.01 20.35
CA LYS A 155 6.95 -10.98 21.12
C LYS A 155 7.61 -10.27 22.29
N THR A 156 7.63 -10.92 23.46
CA THR A 156 8.35 -10.35 24.61
C THR A 156 9.85 -10.40 24.35
N LEU A 157 10.63 -9.52 25.00
CA LEU A 157 12.10 -9.52 24.90
C LEU A 157 12.70 -10.90 25.21
N LEU A 158 12.15 -11.62 26.21
CA LEU A 158 12.61 -12.98 26.56
C LEU A 158 12.29 -14.00 25.46
N GLN A 159 11.12 -13.89 24.84
CA GLN A 159 10.74 -14.77 23.73
C GLN A 159 11.58 -14.52 22.48
N LEU A 160 11.92 -13.25 22.20
CA LEU A 160 12.86 -12.89 21.15
C LEU A 160 14.24 -13.47 21.46
N ALA A 161 14.76 -13.28 22.67
CA ALA A 161 16.04 -13.85 23.09
C ALA A 161 16.09 -15.38 22.96
N TRP A 162 15.01 -16.07 23.33
CA TRP A 162 14.91 -17.52 23.16
C TRP A 162 14.90 -17.94 21.69
N THR A 163 14.28 -17.14 20.83
CA THR A 163 14.25 -17.40 19.38
C THR A 163 15.64 -17.20 18.78
N THR A 164 16.33 -16.10 19.12
CA THR A 164 17.70 -15.81 18.69
C THR A 164 18.68 -16.87 19.17
N TYR A 165 18.54 -17.37 20.41
CA TYR A 165 19.41 -18.42 20.95
C TYR A 165 19.21 -19.79 20.28
N ASN A 166 18.02 -20.09 19.75
CA ASN A 166 17.72 -21.38 19.09
C ASN A 166 18.35 -21.55 17.70
N ASP A 167 19.34 -20.74 17.34
CA ASP A 167 20.18 -20.98 16.18
C ASP A 167 21.05 -22.24 16.39
N LYS A 168 21.06 -23.14 15.40
CA LYS A 168 21.86 -24.37 15.41
C LYS A 168 23.36 -24.08 15.57
N VAL A 169 23.85 -22.95 15.03
CA VAL A 169 25.25 -22.53 15.12
C VAL A 169 25.60 -22.10 16.55
N LEU A 170 24.77 -21.27 17.18
CA LEU A 170 24.95 -20.83 18.57
C LEU A 170 24.84 -22.00 19.56
N ILE A 171 23.92 -22.94 19.31
CA ILE A 171 23.81 -24.17 20.11
C ILE A 171 25.09 -25.00 20.01
N LEU A 172 25.64 -25.17 18.80
CA LEU A 172 26.88 -25.93 18.59
C LEU A 172 28.07 -25.28 19.30
N LEU A 173 28.20 -23.95 19.21
CA LEU A 173 29.19 -23.16 19.94
C LEU A 173 29.02 -23.30 21.46
N THR A 174 27.79 -23.28 21.96
CA THR A 174 27.51 -23.42 23.39
C THR A 174 27.93 -24.80 23.90
N ILE A 175 27.66 -25.87 23.13
CA ILE A 175 28.15 -27.21 23.46
C ILE A 175 29.68 -27.23 23.51
N ALA A 176 30.36 -26.66 22.51
CA ALA A 176 31.82 -26.58 22.50
C ALA A 176 32.39 -25.77 23.67
N ALA A 177 31.75 -24.66 24.04
CA ALA A 177 32.13 -23.81 25.17
C ALA A 177 31.96 -24.54 26.51
N VAL A 178 30.87 -25.30 26.69
CA VAL A 178 30.64 -26.11 27.90
C VAL A 178 31.68 -27.21 28.03
N VAL A 179 32.01 -27.91 26.94
CA VAL A 179 33.05 -28.95 26.96
C VAL A 179 34.43 -28.34 27.21
N SER A 180 34.75 -27.20 26.58
CA SER A 180 35.99 -26.45 26.83
C SER A 180 36.11 -26.00 28.28
N LEU A 181 35.02 -25.49 28.86
CA LEU A 181 34.95 -25.11 30.27
C LEU A 181 35.15 -26.31 31.19
N ALA A 182 34.51 -27.45 30.90
CA ALA A 182 34.64 -28.66 31.69
C ALA A 182 36.08 -29.20 31.71
N LEU A 183 36.76 -29.24 30.56
CA LEU A 183 38.18 -29.63 30.49
C LEU A 183 39.09 -28.61 31.18
N GLY A 184 38.85 -27.31 30.98
CA GLY A 184 39.63 -26.25 31.61
C GLY A 184 39.53 -26.27 33.13
N LEU A 185 38.34 -26.52 33.69
CA LEU A 185 38.14 -26.70 35.13
C LEU A 185 38.85 -27.98 35.64
N TYR A 186 38.75 -29.09 34.89
CA TYR A 186 39.39 -30.35 35.27
C TYR A 186 40.92 -30.23 35.38
N GLN A 187 41.57 -29.55 34.42
CA GLN A 187 43.02 -29.32 34.46
C GLN A 187 43.43 -28.33 35.56
N THR A 188 42.68 -27.23 35.70
CA THR A 188 42.93 -26.22 36.75
C THR A 188 42.86 -26.81 38.16
N PHE A 189 41.94 -27.75 38.40
CA PHE A 189 41.76 -28.37 39.72
C PHE A 189 42.46 -29.74 39.89
N GLY A 190 42.88 -30.40 38.80
CA GLY A 190 43.38 -31.78 38.82
C GLY A 190 44.89 -31.99 38.60
N GLY A 191 45.64 -31.02 38.05
CA GLY A 191 47.06 -31.16 37.69
C GLY A 191 48.07 -30.48 38.65
N LYS A 192 49.31 -31.01 38.73
CA LYS A 192 50.45 -30.30 39.34
C LYS A 192 50.98 -29.27 38.35
N HIS A 193 50.94 -28.00 38.71
CA HIS A 193 51.36 -26.88 37.85
C HIS A 193 52.86 -26.57 38.06
N GLU A 194 53.62 -26.38 36.98
CA GLU A 194 55.00 -25.86 37.05
C GLU A 194 55.01 -24.34 37.34
N PRO A 195 56.06 -23.78 37.98
CA PRO A 195 56.07 -22.39 38.40
C PRO A 195 56.29 -21.45 37.21
N GLY A 196 55.19 -20.93 36.64
CA GLY A 196 55.21 -19.95 35.54
C GLY A 196 54.02 -20.03 34.58
N GLU A 197 53.24 -21.13 34.59
CA GLU A 197 52.03 -21.27 33.77
C GLU A 197 50.84 -20.50 34.35
N ALA A 198 50.02 -19.92 33.46
CA ALA A 198 48.86 -19.13 33.85
C ALA A 198 47.74 -20.03 34.42
N LYS A 199 47.24 -19.71 35.63
CA LYS A 199 46.22 -20.46 36.39
C LYS A 199 44.79 -20.47 35.79
N VAL A 200 44.59 -20.26 34.49
CA VAL A 200 43.30 -19.74 33.97
C VAL A 200 42.81 -20.34 32.63
N ASP A 201 42.95 -21.64 32.41
CA ASP A 201 42.42 -22.30 31.20
C ASP A 201 40.88 -22.34 31.13
N TRP A 202 40.18 -22.23 32.26
CA TRP A 202 38.72 -22.11 32.29
C TRP A 202 38.19 -20.79 31.69
N VAL A 203 39.05 -19.77 31.56
CA VAL A 203 38.66 -18.42 31.08
C VAL A 203 38.24 -18.45 29.62
N GLU A 204 38.82 -19.32 28.80
CA GLU A 204 38.47 -19.43 27.39
C GLU A 204 37.02 -19.91 27.19
N GLY A 205 36.61 -20.96 27.91
CA GLY A 205 35.23 -21.45 27.89
C GLY A 205 34.24 -20.40 28.41
N VAL A 206 34.57 -19.70 29.49
CA VAL A 206 33.71 -18.63 30.04
C VAL A 206 33.63 -17.43 29.09
N ALA A 207 34.73 -17.05 28.45
CA ALA A 207 34.75 -15.94 27.50
C ALA A 207 33.86 -16.21 26.28
N ILE A 208 33.85 -17.45 25.76
CA ILE A 208 32.93 -17.85 24.68
C ILE A 208 31.48 -17.79 25.15
N MET A 209 31.16 -18.28 26.35
CA MET A 209 29.80 -18.21 26.92
C MET A 209 29.30 -16.77 27.08
N VAL A 210 30.15 -15.87 27.61
CA VAL A 210 29.82 -14.45 27.78
C VAL A 210 29.66 -13.78 26.41
N ALA A 211 30.51 -14.10 25.44
CA ALA A 211 30.39 -13.58 24.08
C ALA A 211 29.06 -13.99 23.43
N ILE A 212 28.63 -15.26 23.57
CA ILE A 212 27.32 -15.73 23.09
C ILE A 212 26.18 -14.95 23.74
N ILE A 213 26.24 -14.72 25.07
CA ILE A 213 25.22 -13.93 25.78
C ILE A 213 25.14 -12.50 25.23
N ILE A 214 26.29 -11.85 25.00
CA ILE A 214 26.33 -10.50 24.42
C ILE A 214 25.75 -10.50 23.01
N VAL A 215 26.12 -11.47 22.16
CA VAL A 215 25.59 -11.59 20.79
C VAL A 215 24.09 -11.79 20.81
N VAL A 216 23.56 -12.71 21.63
CA VAL A 216 22.12 -12.94 21.77
C VAL A 216 21.41 -11.70 22.30
N LEU A 217 21.97 -11.00 23.30
CA LEU A 217 21.38 -9.79 23.86
C LEU A 217 21.31 -8.66 22.82
N VAL A 218 22.40 -8.43 22.09
CA VAL A 218 22.45 -7.41 21.04
C VAL A 218 21.50 -7.77 19.90
N GLY A 219 21.47 -9.03 19.46
CA GLY A 219 20.52 -9.53 18.46
C GLY A 219 19.07 -9.32 18.91
N THR A 220 18.74 -9.68 20.15
CA THR A 220 17.40 -9.49 20.74
C THR A 220 16.99 -8.02 20.77
N LEU A 221 17.89 -7.13 21.21
CA LEU A 221 17.61 -5.70 21.27
C LEU A 221 17.35 -5.12 19.88
N ASN A 222 18.08 -5.59 18.88
CA ASN A 222 17.90 -5.18 17.50
C ASN A 222 16.56 -5.67 16.93
N ASP A 223 16.22 -6.95 17.15
CA ASP A 223 14.93 -7.52 16.73
C ASP A 223 13.74 -6.84 17.42
N TRP A 224 13.88 -6.49 18.69
CA TRP A 224 12.86 -5.73 19.41
C TRP A 224 12.68 -4.32 18.85
N GLN A 225 13.78 -3.64 18.54
CA GLN A 225 13.73 -2.33 17.89
C GLN A 225 13.05 -2.43 16.51
N MET A 226 13.30 -3.50 15.77
CA MET A 226 12.64 -3.81 14.49
C MET A 226 11.13 -3.99 14.67
N GLU A 227 10.68 -4.88 15.55
CA GLU A 227 9.24 -5.12 15.80
C GLU A 227 8.52 -3.85 16.27
N ARG A 228 9.18 -3.02 17.11
CA ARG A 228 8.60 -1.77 17.60
C ARG A 228 8.38 -0.76 16.47
N GLN A 229 9.36 -0.59 15.58
CA GLN A 229 9.24 0.29 14.43
C GLN A 229 8.13 -0.20 13.49
N PHE A 230 8.03 -1.51 13.29
CA PHE A 230 6.97 -2.12 12.48
C PHE A 230 5.57 -1.89 13.07
N ASN A 231 5.40 -2.11 14.38
CA ASN A 231 4.11 -1.89 15.04
C ASN A 231 3.68 -0.42 15.03
N GLN A 232 4.62 0.53 15.13
CA GLN A 232 4.30 1.95 14.99
C GLN A 232 3.80 2.32 13.60
N LEU A 233 4.33 1.69 12.54
CA LEU A 233 3.85 1.87 11.18
C LEU A 233 2.44 1.30 11.00
N ASN A 234 2.16 0.11 11.53
CA ASN A 234 0.83 -0.51 11.47
C ASN A 234 -0.23 0.30 12.23
N LYS A 235 0.11 0.91 13.37
CA LYS A 235 -0.82 1.77 14.13
C LYS A 235 -1.32 2.96 13.31
N LYS A 236 -0.45 3.58 12.51
CA LYS A 236 -0.82 4.70 11.64
C LYS A 236 -1.62 4.28 10.42
N HIS A 237 -1.43 3.05 9.93
CA HIS A 237 -2.20 2.54 8.79
C HIS A 237 -3.70 2.39 9.10
N ASN A 238 -4.04 2.08 10.36
CA ASN A 238 -5.42 1.81 10.75
C ASN A 238 -6.20 3.07 11.17
N ASP A 239 -5.53 4.22 11.31
CA ASP A 239 -6.16 5.47 11.70
C ASP A 239 -6.76 6.16 10.47
N ARG A 240 -8.08 6.20 10.41
CA ARG A 240 -8.88 6.80 9.33
C ARG A 240 -10.04 7.55 9.94
N THR A 241 -10.58 8.52 9.21
CA THR A 241 -11.76 9.27 9.62
C THR A 241 -13.00 8.83 8.84
N VAL A 242 -14.16 8.96 9.48
CA VAL A 242 -15.48 8.70 8.89
C VAL A 242 -16.47 9.77 9.30
N LYS A 243 -17.47 10.01 8.43
CA LYS A 243 -18.52 10.99 8.64
C LYS A 243 -19.74 10.34 9.29
N VAL A 244 -20.04 10.77 10.50
CA VAL A 244 -21.21 10.32 11.28
C VAL A 244 -22.12 11.50 11.59
N ILE A 245 -23.38 11.22 11.85
CA ILE A 245 -24.34 12.19 12.39
C ILE A 245 -24.38 12.01 13.90
N ARG A 246 -24.05 13.06 14.65
CA ARG A 246 -24.21 13.12 16.10
C ARG A 246 -24.87 14.44 16.48
N SER A 247 -25.89 14.38 17.33
CA SER A 247 -26.69 15.53 17.78
C SER A 247 -27.23 16.39 16.61
N GLY A 248 -27.64 15.73 15.52
CA GLY A 248 -28.20 16.38 14.32
C GLY A 248 -27.18 17.09 13.43
N LYS A 249 -25.88 16.95 13.71
CA LYS A 249 -24.81 17.53 12.91
C LYS A 249 -23.93 16.44 12.32
N SER A 250 -23.52 16.62 11.06
CA SER A 250 -22.50 15.79 10.45
C SER A 250 -21.14 16.16 11.04
N VAL A 251 -20.46 15.19 11.64
CA VAL A 251 -19.15 15.34 12.28
C VAL A 251 -18.21 14.25 11.77
N GLU A 252 -16.94 14.61 11.62
CA GLU A 252 -15.90 13.68 11.22
C GLU A 252 -15.16 13.16 12.46
N ILE A 253 -15.18 11.84 12.64
CA ILE A 253 -14.57 11.15 13.80
C ILE A 253 -13.61 10.07 13.33
N SER A 254 -12.70 9.61 14.20
CA SER A 254 -11.88 8.45 13.90
C SER A 254 -12.75 7.19 13.76
N VAL A 255 -12.40 6.30 12.83
CA VAL A 255 -13.03 4.98 12.65
C VAL A 255 -13.07 4.19 13.95
N PHE A 256 -12.08 4.38 14.83
CA PHE A 256 -12.00 3.71 16.12
C PHE A 256 -13.05 4.19 17.14
N ASP A 257 -13.60 5.39 16.95
CA ASP A 257 -14.58 6.02 17.84
C ASP A 257 -16.03 5.82 17.38
N VAL A 258 -16.23 5.07 16.28
CA VAL A 258 -17.55 4.66 15.81
C VAL A 258 -18.15 3.64 16.78
N MET A 259 -19.40 3.88 17.19
CA MET A 259 -20.11 3.08 18.17
C MET A 259 -21.38 2.47 17.57
N VAL A 260 -21.86 1.38 18.18
CA VAL A 260 -23.18 0.82 17.84
C VAL A 260 -24.26 1.84 18.18
N GLY A 261 -25.14 2.11 17.21
CA GLY A 261 -26.16 3.16 17.27
C GLY A 261 -25.78 4.48 16.60
N ASP A 262 -24.53 4.68 16.16
CA ASP A 262 -24.19 5.83 15.31
C ASP A 262 -24.92 5.74 13.95
N VAL A 263 -25.23 6.90 13.36
CA VAL A 263 -25.72 7.01 11.99
C VAL A 263 -24.58 7.49 11.12
N MET A 264 -24.21 6.72 10.10
CA MET A 264 -23.04 7.00 9.27
C MET A 264 -23.46 7.32 7.83
N HIS A 265 -22.74 8.25 7.20
CA HIS A 265 -22.94 8.57 5.78
C HIS A 265 -22.25 7.53 4.88
N LEU A 266 -22.90 7.23 3.75
CA LEU A 266 -22.35 6.43 2.66
C LEU A 266 -22.16 7.32 1.44
N PHE A 267 -20.93 7.38 0.94
CA PHE A 267 -20.60 8.00 -0.34
C PHE A 267 -20.04 6.96 -1.32
N ALA A 268 -20.23 7.20 -2.61
CA ALA A 268 -19.60 6.40 -3.65
C ALA A 268 -18.06 6.43 -3.51
N GLY A 269 -17.45 5.26 -3.40
CA GLY A 269 -16.02 5.07 -3.18
C GLY A 269 -15.61 4.74 -1.74
N ASP A 270 -16.54 4.77 -0.79
CA ASP A 270 -16.26 4.45 0.61
C ASP A 270 -16.07 2.94 0.83
N LEU A 271 -15.12 2.60 1.71
CA LEU A 271 -14.99 1.28 2.30
C LEU A 271 -15.73 1.29 3.63
N ILE A 272 -16.74 0.44 3.76
CA ILE A 272 -17.60 0.41 4.94
C ILE A 272 -16.81 -0.23 6.10
N PRO A 273 -16.55 0.49 7.22
CA PRO A 273 -15.74 -0.04 8.32
C PRO A 273 -16.54 -0.88 9.33
N VAL A 274 -17.87 -0.73 9.35
CA VAL A 274 -18.77 -1.28 10.37
C VAL A 274 -20.02 -1.87 9.73
N ASP A 275 -20.64 -2.80 10.42
CA ASP A 275 -21.86 -3.45 9.99
C ASP A 275 -23.09 -2.60 10.34
N GLY A 276 -24.13 -2.64 9.52
CA GLY A 276 -25.35 -1.86 9.78
C GLY A 276 -26.54 -2.11 8.87
N ILE A 277 -27.58 -1.29 9.05
CA ILE A 277 -28.83 -1.34 8.31
C ILE A 277 -29.06 -0.01 7.58
N PHE A 278 -29.34 -0.09 6.28
CA PHE A 278 -29.55 1.05 5.39
C PHE A 278 -30.84 1.80 5.72
N ILE A 279 -30.75 3.09 6.03
CA ILE A 279 -31.91 3.92 6.40
C ILE A 279 -32.57 4.45 5.13
N ASN A 280 -31.88 5.35 4.43
CA ASN A 280 -32.36 6.00 3.21
C ASN A 280 -31.18 6.44 2.31
N GLY A 281 -31.46 6.68 1.04
CA GLY A 281 -30.48 7.19 0.09
C GLY A 281 -30.91 7.07 -1.37
N HIS A 282 -30.08 7.59 -2.26
CA HIS A 282 -30.33 7.62 -3.70
C HIS A 282 -29.39 6.69 -4.46
N GLY A 283 -29.96 5.65 -5.08
CA GLY A 283 -29.24 4.81 -6.04
C GLY A 283 -28.05 4.04 -5.47
N VAL A 284 -28.06 3.72 -4.18
CA VAL A 284 -26.93 3.07 -3.50
C VAL A 284 -26.72 1.64 -4.01
N LYS A 285 -25.51 1.35 -4.48
CA LYS A 285 -25.06 0.01 -4.89
C LYS A 285 -23.74 -0.32 -4.22
N CYS A 286 -23.67 -1.49 -3.62
CA CYS A 286 -22.46 -1.97 -2.94
C CYS A 286 -21.90 -3.22 -3.62
N ASP A 287 -20.57 -3.29 -3.68
CA ASP A 287 -19.80 -4.49 -3.98
C ASP A 287 -19.45 -5.18 -2.64
N GLU A 288 -19.94 -6.41 -2.47
CA GLU A 288 -19.75 -7.22 -1.27
C GLU A 288 -18.79 -8.40 -1.48
N SER A 289 -18.07 -8.42 -2.60
CA SER A 289 -17.18 -9.52 -2.98
C SER A 289 -16.11 -9.87 -1.94
N SER A 290 -15.68 -8.89 -1.15
CA SER A 290 -14.73 -9.07 -0.04
C SER A 290 -15.29 -9.90 1.12
N ALA A 291 -16.61 -9.87 1.33
CA ALA A 291 -17.30 -10.55 2.42
C ALA A 291 -18.01 -11.83 1.97
N THR A 292 -18.64 -11.82 0.78
CA THR A 292 -19.46 -12.94 0.27
C THR A 292 -18.76 -13.76 -0.80
N GLY A 293 -17.73 -13.21 -1.44
CA GLY A 293 -17.07 -13.82 -2.62
C GLY A 293 -17.83 -13.61 -3.94
N GLU A 294 -19.02 -13.03 -3.92
CA GLU A 294 -19.83 -12.74 -5.11
C GLU A 294 -19.50 -11.35 -5.64
N SER A 295 -19.18 -11.23 -6.93
CA SER A 295 -18.75 -9.96 -7.55
C SER A 295 -19.88 -9.09 -8.10
N ASP A 296 -21.13 -9.48 -7.87
CA ASP A 296 -22.29 -8.76 -8.39
C ASP A 296 -22.62 -7.53 -7.53
N LEU A 297 -22.95 -6.43 -8.18
CA LEU A 297 -23.35 -5.19 -7.51
C LEU A 297 -24.76 -5.32 -6.97
N LEU A 298 -24.90 -5.21 -5.64
CA LEU A 298 -26.18 -5.29 -4.95
C LEU A 298 -26.76 -3.88 -4.74
N LYS A 299 -27.96 -3.66 -5.28
CA LYS A 299 -28.74 -2.44 -5.01
C LYS A 299 -29.30 -2.50 -3.59
N LYS A 300 -29.12 -1.43 -2.83
CA LYS A 300 -29.66 -1.30 -1.46
C LYS A 300 -31.04 -0.69 -1.47
N THR A 301 -31.93 -1.25 -0.65
CA THR A 301 -33.32 -0.80 -0.49
C THR A 301 -33.52 -0.29 0.93
N GLY A 302 -34.27 0.81 1.08
CA GLY A 302 -34.53 1.43 2.39
C GLY A 302 -35.18 0.44 3.36
N ALA A 303 -34.66 0.37 4.59
CA ALA A 303 -35.11 -0.62 5.57
C ALA A 303 -36.61 -0.51 5.92
N ASP A 304 -37.20 0.70 5.89
CA ASP A 304 -38.63 0.88 6.14
C ASP A 304 -39.50 0.25 5.03
N GLU A 305 -39.06 0.32 3.77
CA GLU A 305 -39.74 -0.34 2.63
C GLU A 305 -39.66 -1.86 2.76
N VAL A 306 -38.50 -2.39 3.15
CA VAL A 306 -38.31 -3.83 3.36
C VAL A 306 -39.15 -4.34 4.53
N PHE A 307 -39.21 -3.58 5.63
CA PHE A 307 -40.01 -3.96 6.80
C PHE A 307 -41.51 -3.95 6.49
N ALA A 308 -42.00 -2.98 5.72
CA ALA A 308 -43.39 -2.95 5.26
C ALA A 308 -43.74 -4.20 4.42
N ALA A 309 -42.85 -4.59 3.51
CA ALA A 309 -43.02 -5.81 2.70
C ALA A 309 -43.03 -7.09 3.56
N LEU A 310 -42.17 -7.18 4.58
CA LEU A 310 -42.14 -8.34 5.49
C LEU A 310 -43.40 -8.41 6.37
N LYS A 311 -43.93 -7.26 6.79
CA LYS A 311 -45.19 -7.19 7.54
C LYS A 311 -46.39 -7.64 6.73
N ASP A 312 -46.46 -7.25 5.45
CA ASP A 312 -47.51 -7.74 4.55
C ASP A 312 -47.49 -9.28 4.43
N VAL A 313 -46.30 -9.91 4.40
CA VAL A 313 -46.16 -11.37 4.41
C VAL A 313 -46.60 -11.97 5.73
N ALA A 314 -46.21 -11.39 6.86
CA ALA A 314 -46.63 -11.83 8.19
C ALA A 314 -48.16 -11.77 8.37
N ASP A 315 -48.80 -10.76 7.75
CA ASP A 315 -50.26 -10.59 7.71
C ASP A 315 -50.95 -11.45 6.62
N GLY A 316 -50.21 -12.28 5.89
CA GLY A 316 -50.75 -13.21 4.88
C GLY A 316 -51.10 -12.57 3.53
N ARG A 317 -50.60 -11.37 3.23
CA ARG A 317 -50.82 -10.65 1.97
C ARG A 317 -49.73 -10.95 0.94
N THR A 318 -50.04 -10.78 -0.33
CA THR A 318 -49.05 -10.92 -1.41
C THR A 318 -48.19 -9.65 -1.51
N PRO A 319 -46.85 -9.76 -1.42
CA PRO A 319 -45.94 -8.62 -1.52
C PRO A 319 -45.98 -7.97 -2.91
N ARG A 320 -45.75 -6.64 -2.97
CA ARG A 320 -45.72 -5.85 -4.21
C ARG A 320 -44.47 -6.12 -5.09
N GLU A 321 -43.38 -6.58 -4.50
CA GLU A 321 -42.10 -6.85 -5.16
C GLU A 321 -41.50 -8.21 -4.74
N ASP A 322 -40.52 -8.71 -5.52
CA ASP A 322 -39.78 -9.94 -5.20
C ASP A 322 -38.92 -9.73 -3.92
N ILE A 323 -39.34 -10.31 -2.79
CA ILE A 323 -38.65 -10.17 -1.49
C ILE A 323 -37.17 -10.56 -1.54
N HIS A 324 -36.83 -11.58 -2.35
CA HIS A 324 -35.44 -12.03 -2.51
C HIS A 324 -34.51 -10.98 -3.13
N LYS A 325 -35.04 -9.89 -3.71
CA LYS A 325 -34.25 -8.78 -4.26
C LYS A 325 -34.10 -7.60 -3.30
N LEU A 326 -34.79 -7.62 -2.15
CA LEU A 326 -34.74 -6.57 -1.14
C LEU A 326 -33.53 -6.77 -0.23
N ASP A 327 -32.64 -5.79 -0.17
CA ASP A 327 -31.42 -5.85 0.64
C ASP A 327 -31.21 -4.56 1.45
N PRO A 328 -31.63 -4.53 2.73
CA PRO A 328 -31.39 -3.40 3.62
C PRO A 328 -30.03 -3.49 4.36
N PHE A 329 -29.22 -4.52 4.10
CA PHE A 329 -28.04 -4.82 4.90
C PHE A 329 -26.80 -4.10 4.37
N ILE A 330 -25.99 -3.57 5.28
CA ILE A 330 -24.70 -2.94 4.99
C ILE A 330 -23.62 -3.73 5.71
N ILE A 331 -22.75 -4.40 4.95
CA ILE A 331 -21.70 -5.28 5.49
C ILE A 331 -20.36 -4.54 5.52
N SER A 332 -19.66 -4.59 6.66
CA SER A 332 -18.29 -4.13 6.81
C SER A 332 -17.33 -4.82 5.83
N GLY A 333 -16.36 -4.08 5.32
CA GLY A 333 -15.46 -4.52 4.26
C GLY A 333 -16.03 -4.40 2.85
N SER A 334 -17.34 -4.14 2.71
CA SER A 334 -17.99 -3.87 1.42
C SER A 334 -17.66 -2.48 0.91
N LYS A 335 -17.77 -2.31 -0.41
CA LYS A 335 -17.38 -1.09 -1.12
C LYS A 335 -18.61 -0.45 -1.73
N VAL A 336 -18.81 0.84 -1.50
CA VAL A 336 -19.91 1.57 -2.14
C VAL A 336 -19.46 1.97 -3.53
N ASN A 337 -20.11 1.45 -4.58
CA ASN A 337 -19.73 1.76 -5.96
C ASN A 337 -20.45 3.00 -6.48
N GLU A 338 -21.74 3.12 -6.18
CA GLU A 338 -22.61 4.21 -6.66
C GLU A 338 -23.58 4.63 -5.57
N GLY A 339 -24.06 5.88 -5.65
CA GLY A 339 -25.09 6.43 -4.79
C GLY A 339 -24.58 7.11 -3.52
N THR A 340 -25.52 7.70 -2.79
CA THR A 340 -25.27 8.32 -1.47
C THR A 340 -26.43 7.98 -0.53
N GLY A 341 -26.15 7.85 0.76
CA GLY A 341 -27.19 7.53 1.73
C GLY A 341 -26.70 7.55 3.18
N THR A 342 -27.55 7.08 4.09
CA THR A 342 -27.23 6.92 5.51
C THR A 342 -27.60 5.53 5.99
N PHE A 343 -26.89 5.04 7.00
CA PHE A 343 -27.17 3.75 7.61
C PHE A 343 -26.90 3.76 9.11
N LEU A 344 -27.61 2.89 9.83
CA LEU A 344 -27.49 2.74 11.28
C LEU A 344 -26.47 1.64 11.61
N VAL A 345 -25.48 1.94 12.44
CA VAL A 345 -24.42 1.01 12.84
C VAL A 345 -24.95 -0.03 13.84
N THR A 346 -24.80 -1.31 13.53
CA THR A 346 -25.25 -2.44 14.36
C THR A 346 -24.11 -3.26 14.98
N ALA A 347 -22.96 -3.39 14.32
CA ALA A 347 -21.81 -4.10 14.89
C ALA A 347 -20.47 -3.48 14.50
N VAL A 348 -19.53 -3.49 15.46
CA VAL A 348 -18.21 -2.86 15.35
C VAL A 348 -17.10 -3.80 15.80
N GLY A 349 -15.86 -3.53 15.38
CA GLY A 349 -14.66 -4.21 15.87
C GLY A 349 -14.68 -5.72 15.63
N ILE A 350 -14.43 -6.49 16.68
CA ILE A 350 -14.41 -7.98 16.63
C ILE A 350 -15.79 -8.59 16.31
N PHE A 351 -16.88 -7.84 16.47
CA PHE A 351 -18.23 -8.32 16.23
C PHE A 351 -18.72 -8.05 14.80
N SER A 352 -18.04 -7.18 14.05
CA SER A 352 -18.37 -6.94 12.65
C SER A 352 -17.94 -8.13 11.79
N SER A 353 -18.61 -8.27 10.65
CA SER A 353 -18.40 -9.34 9.68
C SER A 353 -16.96 -9.32 9.14
N TYR A 354 -16.46 -8.14 8.77
CA TYR A 354 -15.08 -7.93 8.38
C TYR A 354 -14.08 -8.20 9.52
N GLY A 355 -14.43 -7.86 10.75
CA GLY A 355 -13.58 -8.13 11.92
C GLY A 355 -13.37 -9.62 12.18
N GLN A 356 -14.46 -10.40 12.11
CA GLN A 356 -14.42 -11.86 12.25
C GLN A 356 -13.58 -12.51 11.14
N ILE A 357 -13.79 -12.08 9.89
CA ILE A 357 -13.03 -12.58 8.73
C ILE A 357 -11.55 -12.18 8.83
N SER A 358 -11.26 -10.94 9.21
CA SER A 358 -9.88 -10.43 9.33
C SER A 358 -9.09 -11.12 10.45
N MET A 359 -9.75 -11.49 11.55
CA MET A 359 -9.12 -12.28 12.62
C MET A 359 -8.78 -13.71 12.15
N ALA A 360 -9.61 -14.31 11.30
CA ALA A 360 -9.35 -15.63 10.71
C ALA A 360 -8.29 -15.60 9.61
N MET A 361 -8.15 -14.47 8.89
CA MET A 361 -7.24 -14.31 7.74
C MET A 361 -5.89 -13.66 8.08
N GLN A 362 -5.45 -13.58 9.33
CA GLN A 362 -4.13 -13.03 9.69
C GLN A 362 -3.00 -13.84 9.04
N THR A 363 -2.67 -13.52 7.80
CA THR A 363 -1.66 -14.16 6.96
C THR A 363 -0.32 -13.49 7.16
N GLU A 364 0.75 -14.28 7.18
CA GLU A 364 2.10 -13.76 7.31
C GLU A 364 2.52 -13.00 6.04
N GLN A 365 3.25 -11.90 6.22
CA GLN A 365 3.69 -11.05 5.12
C GLN A 365 4.74 -11.78 4.28
N GLU A 366 4.60 -11.77 2.95
CA GLU A 366 5.56 -12.41 2.04
C GLU A 366 6.93 -11.71 2.04
N ASP A 367 8.00 -12.51 1.94
CA ASP A 367 9.38 -12.02 1.77
C ASP A 367 9.56 -11.11 0.55
N THR A 368 10.39 -10.07 0.70
CA THR A 368 10.71 -9.16 -0.40
C THR A 368 11.64 -9.82 -1.44
N PRO A 369 11.66 -9.34 -2.71
CA PRO A 369 12.55 -9.87 -3.75
C PRO A 369 14.04 -9.86 -3.35
N LEU A 370 14.51 -8.79 -2.68
CA LEU A 370 15.87 -8.69 -2.17
C LEU A 370 16.14 -9.70 -1.06
N GLN A 371 15.19 -9.86 -0.13
CA GLN A 371 15.27 -10.86 0.93
C GLN A 371 15.36 -12.28 0.36
N LYS A 372 14.57 -12.61 -0.66
CA LYS A 372 14.68 -13.91 -1.36
C LYS A 372 16.04 -14.12 -2.03
N LYS A 373 16.58 -13.09 -2.70
CA LYS A 373 17.92 -13.13 -3.31
C LYS A 373 19.02 -13.29 -2.25
N LEU A 374 18.88 -12.64 -1.10
CA LEU A 374 19.81 -12.74 0.02
C LEU A 374 19.75 -14.07 0.75
N ASN A 375 18.56 -14.63 0.98
CA ASN A 375 18.43 -15.97 1.57
C ASN A 375 19.14 -17.00 0.70
N THR A 376 18.98 -16.88 -0.63
CA THR A 376 19.72 -17.72 -1.58
C THR A 376 21.24 -17.51 -1.46
N LEU A 377 21.70 -16.27 -1.33
CA LEU A 377 23.12 -15.95 -1.15
C LEU A 377 23.66 -16.49 0.18
N ALA A 378 22.93 -16.32 1.27
CA ALA A 378 23.26 -16.81 2.60
C ALA A 378 23.43 -18.34 2.59
N ASP A 379 22.54 -19.07 1.90
CA ASP A 379 22.66 -20.50 1.70
C ASP A 379 23.95 -20.89 0.95
N TRP A 380 24.34 -20.13 -0.07
CA TRP A 380 25.61 -20.37 -0.78
C TRP A 380 26.81 -20.12 0.14
N ILE A 381 26.81 -19.00 0.86
CA ILE A 381 27.89 -18.64 1.78
C ILE A 381 28.01 -19.69 2.89
N ALA A 382 26.89 -20.15 3.46
CA ALA A 382 26.88 -21.20 4.48
C ALA A 382 27.47 -22.53 3.95
N LYS A 383 27.18 -22.90 2.70
CA LYS A 383 27.77 -24.09 2.07
C LYS A 383 29.27 -23.93 1.82
N PHE A 384 29.72 -22.79 1.32
CA PHE A 384 31.15 -22.52 1.11
C PHE A 384 31.92 -22.43 2.43
N GLY A 385 31.36 -21.73 3.41
CA GLY A 385 31.91 -21.59 4.76
C GLY A 385 31.98 -22.93 5.49
N GLY A 386 30.90 -23.70 5.50
CA GLY A 386 30.87 -25.05 6.04
C GLY A 386 31.83 -26.00 5.34
N GLY A 387 31.96 -25.89 4.00
CA GLY A 387 32.95 -26.64 3.22
C GLY A 387 34.40 -26.28 3.61
N ALA A 388 34.72 -24.99 3.71
CA ALA A 388 36.05 -24.52 4.13
C ALA A 388 36.39 -24.95 5.56
N ALA A 389 35.43 -24.86 6.49
CA ALA A 389 35.58 -25.32 7.86
C ALA A 389 35.80 -26.84 7.93
N LEU A 390 35.08 -27.62 7.13
CA LEU A 390 35.27 -29.07 7.04
C LEU A 390 36.64 -29.44 6.49
N VAL A 391 37.09 -28.75 5.43
CA VAL A 391 38.44 -28.95 4.87
C VAL A 391 39.50 -28.59 5.90
N LEU A 392 39.34 -27.47 6.61
CA LEU A 392 40.25 -27.08 7.69
C LEU A 392 40.29 -28.14 8.78
N PHE A 393 39.13 -28.61 9.24
CA PHE A 393 39.03 -29.66 10.26
C PHE A 393 39.76 -30.93 9.81
N ILE A 394 39.55 -31.38 8.56
CA ILE A 394 40.23 -32.57 8.02
C ILE A 394 41.75 -32.36 7.97
N VAL A 395 42.21 -31.21 7.49
CA VAL A 395 43.66 -30.92 7.38
C VAL A 395 44.32 -30.90 8.75
N LEU A 396 43.72 -30.19 9.73
CA LEU A 396 44.23 -30.14 11.10
C LEU A 396 44.11 -31.50 11.79
N PHE A 397 43.03 -32.24 11.58
CA PHE A 397 42.87 -33.58 12.12
C PHE A 397 43.92 -34.56 11.59
N ILE A 398 44.23 -34.49 10.29
CA ILE A 398 45.32 -35.29 9.68
C ILE A 398 46.66 -34.89 10.30
N LYS A 399 46.94 -33.59 10.44
CA LYS A 399 48.18 -33.09 11.07
C LYS A 399 48.32 -33.59 12.51
N PHE A 400 47.26 -33.50 13.30
CA PHE A 400 47.16 -34.06 14.64
C PHE A 400 47.44 -35.57 14.68
N CYS A 401 46.84 -36.35 13.76
CA CYS A 401 47.07 -37.80 13.64
C CYS A 401 48.51 -38.16 13.26
N VAL A 402 49.17 -37.33 12.44
CA VAL A 402 50.57 -37.54 12.03
C VAL A 402 51.54 -37.19 13.15
N GLN A 403 51.22 -36.22 14.01
CA GLN A 403 52.06 -35.81 15.13
C GLN A 403 51.90 -36.69 16.39
N LEU A 404 50.79 -37.44 16.48
CA LEU A 404 50.45 -38.35 17.58
C LEU A 404 51.54 -39.38 17.96
N PRO A 405 52.22 -40.07 17.01
CA PRO A 405 53.27 -41.04 17.34
C PRO A 405 54.51 -40.44 18.00
N GLY A 406 54.76 -39.14 17.81
CA GLY A 406 55.90 -38.41 18.39
C GLY A 406 55.55 -37.60 19.64
N ASN A 407 54.28 -37.59 20.07
CA ASN A 407 53.82 -36.73 21.16
C ASN A 407 53.70 -37.51 22.50
N HIS A 408 54.59 -37.18 23.46
CA HIS A 408 54.66 -37.77 24.80
C HIS A 408 53.72 -37.11 25.84
N GLU A 409 52.87 -36.17 25.43
CA GLU A 409 51.89 -35.50 26.30
C GLU A 409 50.82 -36.44 26.88
N SER A 410 50.23 -36.01 28.00
CA SER A 410 49.20 -36.76 28.74
C SER A 410 47.87 -36.86 27.96
N ALA A 411 47.02 -37.82 28.34
CA ALA A 411 45.76 -38.09 27.63
C ALA A 411 44.78 -36.90 27.65
N ASP A 412 44.81 -36.08 28.69
CA ASP A 412 44.02 -34.87 28.83
C ASP A 412 44.50 -33.73 27.90
N GLN A 413 45.81 -33.52 27.79
CA GLN A 413 46.40 -32.53 26.87
C GLN A 413 46.07 -32.86 25.39
N LYS A 414 46.11 -34.15 25.03
CA LYS A 414 45.68 -34.63 23.70
C LYS A 414 44.20 -34.36 23.43
N GLY A 415 43.34 -34.53 24.43
CA GLY A 415 41.92 -34.19 24.33
C GLY A 415 41.68 -32.69 24.12
N GLN A 416 42.44 -31.84 24.81
CA GLN A 416 42.36 -30.39 24.70
C GLN A 416 42.83 -29.89 23.32
N ALA A 417 43.90 -30.45 22.77
CA ALA A 417 44.36 -30.15 21.41
C ALA A 417 43.28 -30.48 20.37
N PHE A 418 42.66 -31.67 20.46
CA PHE A 418 41.54 -32.04 19.60
C PHE A 418 40.34 -31.08 19.72
N LEU A 419 39.97 -30.69 20.95
CA LEU A 419 38.91 -29.71 21.15
C LEU A 419 39.26 -28.34 20.57
N ARG A 420 40.53 -27.92 20.64
CA ARG A 420 40.97 -26.66 20.05
C ARG A 420 40.83 -26.68 18.53
N ILE A 421 41.16 -27.78 17.87
CA ILE A 421 40.93 -27.99 16.43
C ILE A 421 39.43 -27.90 16.11
N PHE A 422 38.60 -28.55 16.94
CA PHE A 422 37.15 -28.53 16.78
C PHE A 422 36.57 -27.12 16.95
N ILE A 423 36.95 -26.40 18.01
CA ILE A 423 36.50 -25.02 18.29
C ILE A 423 36.93 -24.07 17.17
N THR A 424 38.18 -24.18 16.69
CA THR A 424 38.68 -23.38 15.57
C THR A 424 37.86 -23.64 14.31
N SER A 425 37.54 -24.89 14.01
CA SER A 425 36.71 -25.26 12.86
C SER A 425 35.27 -24.76 12.96
N VAL A 426 34.63 -24.88 14.13
CA VAL A 426 33.28 -24.35 14.37
C VAL A 426 33.27 -22.82 14.29
N THR A 427 34.29 -22.15 14.83
CA THR A 427 34.43 -20.69 14.76
C THR A 427 34.50 -20.20 13.31
N VAL A 428 35.18 -20.94 12.42
CA VAL A 428 35.21 -20.62 10.99
C VAL A 428 33.82 -20.70 10.36
N VAL A 429 32.97 -21.64 10.77
CA VAL A 429 31.57 -21.70 10.31
C VAL A 429 30.81 -20.45 10.75
N VAL A 430 30.94 -20.07 12.03
CA VAL A 430 30.25 -18.90 12.62
C VAL A 430 30.65 -17.61 11.90
N VAL A 431 31.94 -17.42 11.66
CA VAL A 431 32.46 -16.25 10.94
C VAL A 431 32.04 -16.29 9.47
N ALA A 432 31.97 -17.46 8.86
CA ALA A 432 31.61 -17.57 7.46
C ALA A 432 30.12 -17.31 7.22
N VAL A 433 29.23 -17.75 8.11
CA VAL A 433 27.77 -17.61 7.98
C VAL A 433 27.35 -16.20 8.44
N PRO A 434 26.87 -15.35 7.52
CA PRO A 434 26.52 -13.98 7.87
C PRO A 434 25.07 -13.91 8.38
N GLU A 435 24.90 -13.95 9.69
CA GLU A 435 23.60 -13.86 10.37
C GLU A 435 22.93 -12.50 10.14
N GLY A 436 23.72 -11.44 9.89
CA GLY A 436 23.24 -10.08 9.67
C GLY A 436 22.59 -9.81 8.30
N LEU A 437 22.62 -10.75 7.33
CA LEU A 437 22.11 -10.50 5.98
C LEU A 437 20.60 -10.18 5.91
N PRO A 438 19.69 -11.00 6.50
CA PRO A 438 18.26 -10.70 6.45
C PRO A 438 17.94 -9.43 7.25
N LEU A 439 18.63 -9.24 8.37
CA LEU A 439 18.46 -8.12 9.28
C LEU A 439 18.79 -6.77 8.64
N ALA A 440 19.87 -6.70 7.86
CA ALA A 440 20.27 -5.48 7.17
C ALA A 440 19.20 -4.96 6.20
N VAL A 441 18.47 -5.86 5.51
CA VAL A 441 17.37 -5.46 4.63
C VAL A 441 16.20 -4.90 5.41
N THR A 442 15.77 -5.62 6.44
CA THR A 442 14.64 -5.19 7.27
C THR A 442 14.92 -3.82 7.88
N LEU A 443 16.15 -3.59 8.36
CA LEU A 443 16.58 -2.31 8.92
C LEU A 443 16.61 -1.18 7.89
N ALA A 444 17.16 -1.44 6.70
CA ALA A 444 17.16 -0.47 5.61
C ALA A 444 15.73 -0.11 5.18
N LEU A 445 14.83 -1.10 5.08
CA LEU A 445 13.42 -0.90 4.73
C LEU A 445 12.65 -0.15 5.82
N ALA A 446 12.84 -0.49 7.09
CA ALA A 446 12.18 0.19 8.21
C ALA A 446 12.60 1.66 8.30
N PHE A 447 13.91 1.93 8.14
CA PHE A 447 14.44 3.28 8.09
C PHE A 447 13.90 4.06 6.89
N ALA A 448 13.96 3.48 5.69
CA ALA A 448 13.46 4.11 4.47
C ALA A 448 11.95 4.38 4.55
N THR A 449 11.15 3.44 5.05
CA THR A 449 9.70 3.61 5.22
C THR A 449 9.36 4.75 6.18
N THR A 450 10.08 4.85 7.31
CA THR A 450 9.90 5.95 8.26
C THR A 450 10.25 7.30 7.64
N ARG A 451 11.27 7.34 6.77
CA ARG A 451 11.68 8.56 6.06
C ARG A 451 10.73 8.90 4.90
N MET A 452 10.27 7.91 4.14
CA MET A 452 9.26 8.07 3.11
C MET A 452 7.96 8.63 3.69
N MET A 453 7.54 8.17 4.88
CA MET A 453 6.39 8.75 5.58
C MET A 453 6.58 10.24 5.88
N LYS A 454 7.79 10.66 6.28
CA LYS A 454 8.10 12.09 6.48
C LYS A 454 8.11 12.89 5.17
N ASP A 455 8.37 12.22 4.06
CA ASP A 455 8.32 12.78 2.70
C ASP A 455 6.93 12.61 2.04
N ASN A 456 5.87 12.47 2.84
CA ASN A 456 4.47 12.30 2.42
C ASN A 456 4.16 11.01 1.65
N ASN A 457 5.00 9.98 1.75
CA ASN A 457 4.77 8.65 1.16
C ASN A 457 4.52 7.60 2.24
N LEU A 458 3.26 7.23 2.45
CA LEU A 458 2.89 6.17 3.40
C LEU A 458 2.99 4.80 2.71
N VAL A 459 4.02 4.01 3.06
CA VAL A 459 4.19 2.65 2.54
C VAL A 459 3.32 1.67 3.34
N ARG A 460 2.35 1.04 2.69
CA ARG A 460 1.51 -0.01 3.28
C ARG A 460 2.12 -1.41 3.16
N VAL A 461 2.79 -1.65 2.02
CA VAL A 461 3.42 -2.93 1.71
C VAL A 461 4.93 -2.73 1.60
N LEU A 462 5.70 -3.29 2.54
CA LEU A 462 7.16 -3.09 2.60
C LEU A 462 7.89 -3.50 1.31
N LYS A 463 7.44 -4.58 0.66
CA LYS A 463 7.93 -5.03 -0.65
C LYS A 463 7.86 -3.95 -1.73
N ALA A 464 6.89 -3.04 -1.65
CA ALA A 464 6.75 -1.96 -2.62
C ALA A 464 7.85 -0.90 -2.48
N CYS A 465 8.36 -0.65 -1.27
CA CYS A 465 9.48 0.26 -1.05
C CYS A 465 10.72 -0.20 -1.84
N GLU A 466 11.05 -1.49 -1.81
CA GLU A 466 12.16 -2.06 -2.58
C GLU A 466 11.87 -2.05 -4.09
N THR A 467 10.69 -2.53 -4.47
CA THR A 467 10.34 -2.73 -5.88
C THR A 467 10.26 -1.40 -6.63
N MET A 468 9.90 -0.31 -5.94
CA MET A 468 9.84 1.04 -6.51
C MET A 468 11.19 1.54 -7.04
N GLY A 469 12.30 1.11 -6.43
CA GLY A 469 13.64 1.47 -6.91
C GLY A 469 13.94 0.93 -8.31
N ASN A 470 13.27 -0.16 -8.69
CA ASN A 470 13.42 -0.85 -9.98
C ASN A 470 12.25 -0.58 -10.93
N ALA A 471 11.37 0.40 -10.63
CA ALA A 471 10.28 0.80 -11.51
C ALA A 471 10.86 1.28 -12.87
N THR A 472 10.29 0.77 -13.96
CA THR A 472 10.69 1.12 -15.34
C THR A 472 9.60 1.90 -16.05
N THR A 473 8.34 1.75 -15.61
CA THR A 473 7.20 2.48 -16.14
C THR A 473 6.26 2.91 -15.03
N VAL A 474 5.67 4.09 -15.20
CA VAL A 474 4.58 4.61 -14.39
C VAL A 474 3.37 4.83 -15.27
N CYS A 475 2.32 4.05 -15.09
CA CYS A 475 1.01 4.28 -15.68
C CYS A 475 0.23 5.23 -14.75
N SER A 476 0.12 6.49 -15.13
CA SER A 476 -0.53 7.51 -14.32
C SER A 476 -1.95 7.77 -14.79
N ASP A 477 -2.91 7.76 -13.85
CA ASP A 477 -4.20 8.41 -14.11
C ASP A 477 -3.99 9.93 -14.27
N LYS A 478 -4.89 10.57 -15.03
CA LYS A 478 -4.87 12.01 -15.26
C LYS A 478 -5.59 12.77 -14.13
N THR A 479 -6.81 12.37 -13.81
CA THR A 479 -7.67 13.10 -12.86
C THR A 479 -7.18 12.81 -11.44
N GLY A 480 -7.17 13.81 -10.55
CA GLY A 480 -6.70 13.60 -9.17
C GLY A 480 -5.19 13.52 -9.00
N THR A 481 -4.50 12.91 -9.96
CA THR A 481 -3.05 12.65 -9.90
C THR A 481 -2.20 13.72 -10.59
N LEU A 482 -2.37 13.89 -11.91
CA LEU A 482 -1.59 14.89 -12.68
C LEU A 482 -2.23 16.27 -12.61
N THR A 483 -3.55 16.30 -12.51
CA THR A 483 -4.34 17.49 -12.32
C THR A 483 -4.68 17.71 -10.84
N GLN A 484 -5.11 18.92 -10.51
CA GLN A 484 -5.46 19.29 -9.12
C GLN A 484 -6.79 18.69 -8.66
N ASN A 485 -7.60 18.17 -9.58
CA ASN A 485 -8.98 17.72 -9.33
C ASN A 485 -9.90 18.85 -8.82
N LYS A 486 -9.45 20.09 -8.99
CA LYS A 486 -10.14 21.32 -8.63
C LYS A 486 -10.52 22.01 -9.93
N MET A 487 -11.74 21.73 -10.39
CA MET A 487 -12.26 22.35 -11.61
C MET A 487 -12.33 23.86 -11.41
N THR A 488 -11.85 24.63 -12.38
CA THR A 488 -11.85 26.10 -12.34
C THR A 488 -12.37 26.66 -13.64
N VAL A 489 -13.09 27.78 -13.56
CA VAL A 489 -13.50 28.54 -14.74
C VAL A 489 -12.28 29.27 -15.28
N VAL A 490 -11.79 28.86 -16.44
CA VAL A 490 -10.61 29.45 -17.07
C VAL A 490 -10.96 30.34 -18.25
N ALA A 491 -12.13 30.13 -18.84
CA ALA A 491 -12.66 30.97 -19.90
C ALA A 491 -14.15 31.22 -19.71
N THR A 492 -14.67 32.35 -20.17
CA THR A 492 -16.12 32.62 -20.20
C THR A 492 -16.43 33.59 -21.33
N THR A 493 -17.58 33.40 -21.98
CA THR A 493 -18.16 34.35 -22.93
C THR A 493 -19.54 34.75 -22.44
N LEU A 494 -19.78 36.05 -22.27
CA LEU A 494 -21.02 36.60 -21.75
C LEU A 494 -21.60 37.63 -22.72
N GLY A 495 -22.85 37.38 -23.15
CA GLY A 495 -23.49 38.20 -24.18
C GLY A 495 -22.69 38.21 -25.49
N LYS A 496 -22.71 39.35 -26.19
CA LYS A 496 -21.98 39.55 -27.46
C LYS A 496 -20.64 40.30 -27.31
N SER A 497 -20.34 40.84 -26.13
CA SER A 497 -19.31 41.87 -25.98
C SER A 497 -18.18 41.54 -25.00
N LEU A 498 -18.37 40.59 -24.08
CA LEU A 498 -17.38 40.28 -23.05
C LEU A 498 -16.91 38.83 -23.10
N SER A 499 -15.60 38.62 -23.12
CA SER A 499 -14.99 37.31 -22.93
C SER A 499 -13.66 37.41 -22.16
N PHE A 500 -13.27 36.32 -21.50
CA PHE A 500 -11.92 36.17 -20.97
C PHE A 500 -11.42 34.74 -21.18
N GLY A 501 -10.09 34.59 -21.26
CA GLY A 501 -9.40 33.30 -21.20
C GLY A 501 -9.45 32.43 -22.46
N GLY A 502 -10.16 32.83 -23.52
CA GLY A 502 -10.29 32.05 -24.75
C GLY A 502 -9.31 32.46 -25.84
N THR A 503 -8.13 31.84 -25.96
CA THR A 503 -7.17 32.24 -27.02
C THR A 503 -7.69 32.05 -28.45
N ASP A 504 -7.27 32.94 -29.36
CA ASP A 504 -7.53 32.91 -30.81
C ASP A 504 -6.95 31.66 -31.51
N LYS A 505 -7.75 31.12 -32.44
CA LYS A 505 -7.54 30.01 -33.39
C LYS A 505 -7.83 28.58 -32.89
N PRO A 506 -8.74 27.84 -33.56
CA PRO A 506 -8.79 26.39 -33.50
C PRO A 506 -7.50 25.76 -34.03
N LEU A 507 -7.09 24.64 -33.44
CA LEU A 507 -6.08 23.75 -34.00
C LEU A 507 -6.57 23.16 -35.34
N GLU A 508 -5.80 23.45 -36.39
CA GLU A 508 -5.69 22.72 -37.68
C GLU A 508 -6.98 22.50 -38.50
N GLU A 509 -7.15 23.31 -39.55
CA GLU A 509 -7.86 22.88 -40.77
C GLU A 509 -6.85 22.24 -41.76
N PRO A 510 -7.27 21.27 -42.60
CA PRO A 510 -6.38 20.47 -43.44
C PRO A 510 -5.65 21.31 -44.49
N GLU A 511 -4.39 20.96 -44.78
CA GLU A 511 -3.50 21.61 -45.76
C GLU A 511 -3.93 21.44 -47.24
N SER A 512 -5.06 21.98 -47.64
CA SER A 512 -5.39 22.14 -49.06
C SER A 512 -6.06 23.48 -49.30
N ASP A 513 -5.23 24.50 -49.53
CA ASP A 513 -5.50 25.72 -50.34
C ASP A 513 -4.69 26.91 -49.81
N LYS A 514 -3.38 26.92 -50.12
CA LYS A 514 -2.51 28.10 -49.93
C LYS A 514 -2.11 28.68 -51.28
N GLU A 515 -2.99 29.45 -51.90
CA GLU A 515 -2.59 30.51 -52.85
C GLU A 515 -3.60 31.66 -52.81
N LYS A 516 -3.35 32.65 -51.93
CA LYS A 516 -3.62 34.10 -52.14
C LYS A 516 -3.17 34.93 -50.93
N GLY A 517 -2.22 35.84 -51.19
CA GLY A 517 -1.97 37.18 -50.61
C GLY A 517 -2.07 37.46 -49.08
N PRO A 518 -1.19 38.33 -48.52
CA PRO A 518 -1.23 38.72 -47.12
C PRO A 518 -2.23 39.87 -46.90
N GLU A 519 -3.50 39.54 -46.78
CA GLU A 519 -4.46 40.36 -46.03
C GLU A 519 -4.92 39.51 -44.85
N ALA A 520 -4.58 39.96 -43.65
CA ALA A 520 -5.04 39.36 -42.41
C ALA A 520 -6.56 39.51 -42.32
N MET A 521 -7.31 38.53 -42.83
CA MET A 521 -8.70 38.32 -42.43
C MET A 521 -8.68 37.79 -41.00
N THR A 522 -8.70 38.72 -40.03
CA THR A 522 -9.26 38.44 -38.70
C THR A 522 -10.63 37.79 -38.91
N ALA A 523 -10.87 36.65 -38.29
CA ALA A 523 -12.19 36.01 -38.33
C ALA A 523 -13.26 37.06 -37.96
N PRO A 524 -14.28 37.30 -38.80
CA PRO A 524 -15.32 38.25 -38.46
C PRO A 524 -16.08 37.67 -37.25
N ASN A 525 -16.22 38.46 -36.19
CA ASN A 525 -17.05 38.20 -35.01
C ASN A 525 -16.45 37.34 -33.87
N SER A 526 -15.17 37.50 -33.47
CA SER A 526 -14.72 37.01 -32.15
C SER A 526 -14.90 38.09 -31.07
N VAL A 527 -15.43 37.71 -29.90
CA VAL A 527 -15.60 38.60 -28.74
C VAL A 527 -14.22 38.90 -28.14
N PRO A 528 -13.84 40.17 -27.89
CA PRO A 528 -12.51 40.53 -27.41
C PRO A 528 -12.23 39.99 -26.00
N ASN A 529 -11.09 39.30 -25.83
CA ASN A 529 -10.67 38.77 -24.54
C ASN A 529 -10.04 39.85 -23.65
N MET A 530 -10.42 39.85 -22.37
CA MET A 530 -9.83 40.69 -21.32
C MET A 530 -9.38 39.87 -20.10
N PRO A 531 -8.56 40.43 -19.19
CA PRO A 531 -8.23 39.80 -17.91
C PRO A 531 -9.46 39.58 -17.02
N VAL A 532 -9.43 38.54 -16.17
CA VAL A 532 -10.56 38.17 -15.28
C VAL A 532 -10.97 39.31 -14.33
N THR A 533 -9.98 40.09 -13.86
CA THR A 533 -10.23 41.25 -12.98
C THR A 533 -11.00 42.35 -13.69
N ASP A 534 -10.66 42.61 -14.95
CA ASP A 534 -11.27 43.66 -15.76
C ASP A 534 -12.69 43.25 -16.14
N PHE A 535 -12.87 41.98 -16.54
CA PHE A 535 -14.17 41.35 -16.78
C PHE A 535 -15.11 41.49 -15.59
N ALA A 536 -14.65 41.16 -14.38
CA ALA A 536 -15.46 41.28 -13.17
C ALA A 536 -15.82 42.73 -12.84
N SER A 537 -14.98 43.70 -13.19
CA SER A 537 -15.21 45.13 -12.93
C SER A 537 -16.21 45.77 -13.89
N GLU A 538 -16.24 45.33 -15.16
CA GLU A 538 -17.13 45.88 -16.19
C GLU A 538 -18.59 45.42 -16.07
N LEU A 539 -18.85 44.30 -15.38
CA LEU A 539 -20.21 43.77 -15.20
C LEU A 539 -21.08 44.67 -14.30
N SER A 540 -22.29 44.98 -14.76
CA SER A 540 -23.28 45.72 -13.98
C SER A 540 -23.76 44.95 -12.74
N LYS A 541 -24.31 45.66 -11.74
CA LYS A 541 -24.82 45.03 -10.51
C LYS A 541 -25.95 44.04 -10.82
N THR A 542 -26.79 44.36 -11.81
CA THR A 542 -27.91 43.52 -12.23
C THR A 542 -27.42 42.23 -12.89
N THR A 543 -26.43 42.31 -13.78
CA THR A 543 -25.85 41.13 -14.45
C THR A 543 -25.14 40.20 -13.46
N LYS A 544 -24.39 40.75 -12.49
CA LYS A 544 -23.77 39.99 -11.40
C LYS A 544 -24.80 39.24 -10.56
N LYS A 545 -25.92 39.90 -10.23
CA LYS A 545 -27.01 39.28 -9.47
C LYS A 545 -27.64 38.11 -10.22
N ILE A 546 -27.84 38.22 -11.54
CA ILE A 546 -28.36 37.12 -12.36
C ILE A 546 -27.39 35.95 -12.40
N LEU A 547 -26.09 36.19 -12.63
CA LEU A 547 -25.08 35.14 -12.62
C LEU A 547 -24.97 34.44 -11.27
N ASN A 548 -24.97 35.20 -10.17
CA ASN A 548 -24.92 34.66 -8.82
C ASN A 548 -26.16 33.82 -8.53
N GLN A 549 -27.37 34.31 -8.83
CA GLN A 549 -28.60 33.55 -8.62
C GLN A 549 -28.67 32.31 -9.52
N ALA A 550 -28.29 32.43 -10.80
CA ALA A 550 -28.29 31.32 -11.75
C ALA A 550 -27.35 30.18 -11.36
N ASN A 551 -26.26 30.46 -10.64
CA ASN A 551 -25.31 29.44 -10.20
C ASN A 551 -25.54 28.99 -8.74
N ALA A 552 -25.90 29.89 -7.82
CA ALA A 552 -26.11 29.58 -6.40
C ALA A 552 -27.45 28.87 -6.14
N VAL A 553 -28.53 29.33 -6.77
CA VAL A 553 -29.88 28.79 -6.56
C VAL A 553 -30.08 27.51 -7.35
N ASN A 554 -29.64 27.47 -8.61
CA ASN A 554 -29.64 26.24 -9.42
C ASN A 554 -28.37 25.43 -9.16
N SER A 555 -28.14 25.03 -7.91
CA SER A 555 -27.05 24.10 -7.56
C SER A 555 -27.42 23.24 -6.36
N THR A 556 -26.87 22.02 -6.31
CA THR A 556 -27.01 21.11 -5.17
C THR A 556 -25.79 21.19 -4.23
N ALA A 557 -24.72 21.88 -4.61
CA ALA A 557 -23.53 22.05 -3.78
C ALA A 557 -23.80 22.98 -2.58
N PHE A 558 -23.13 22.76 -1.44
CA PHE A 558 -23.29 23.56 -0.23
C PHE A 558 -21.93 23.96 0.36
N GLU A 559 -21.93 24.90 1.31
CA GLU A 559 -20.70 25.35 1.98
C GLU A 559 -20.29 24.37 3.07
N GLY A 560 -19.02 24.00 3.08
CA GLY A 560 -18.42 23.14 4.10
C GLY A 560 -17.06 23.67 4.54
N ASP A 561 -16.54 23.05 5.58
CA ASP A 561 -15.17 23.29 6.07
C ASP A 561 -14.35 22.03 5.79
N GLU A 562 -13.33 22.15 4.93
CA GLU A 562 -12.32 21.11 4.70
C GLU A 562 -10.96 21.70 5.08
N ASP A 563 -10.27 21.07 6.04
CA ASP A 563 -8.95 21.46 6.53
C ASP A 563 -8.83 22.92 7.05
N GLY A 564 -9.93 23.52 7.52
CA GLY A 564 -9.97 24.89 8.02
C GLY A 564 -10.15 25.96 6.94
N GLU A 565 -10.31 25.55 5.67
CA GLU A 565 -10.71 26.45 4.58
C GLU A 565 -12.19 26.27 4.24
N LYS A 566 -12.90 27.41 4.09
CA LYS A 566 -14.29 27.41 3.60
C LYS A 566 -14.33 27.02 2.12
N THR A 567 -14.75 25.80 1.84
CA THR A 567 -14.88 25.24 0.48
C THR A 567 -16.34 24.90 0.16
N PHE A 568 -16.62 24.58 -1.10
CA PHE A 568 -17.92 24.11 -1.54
C PHE A 568 -17.88 22.59 -1.74
N ILE A 569 -18.86 21.88 -1.17
CA ILE A 569 -19.01 20.42 -1.28
C ILE A 569 -20.14 20.14 -2.28
N GLY A 570 -19.84 19.39 -3.34
CA GLY A 570 -20.80 19.03 -4.38
C GLY A 570 -20.13 18.60 -5.69
N SER A 571 -20.85 18.67 -6.82
CA SER A 571 -20.27 18.36 -8.12
C SER A 571 -19.15 19.35 -8.45
N LYS A 572 -17.98 18.86 -8.87
CA LYS A 572 -16.79 19.68 -9.18
C LYS A 572 -17.09 20.78 -10.21
N THR A 573 -17.99 20.53 -11.16
CA THR A 573 -18.41 21.53 -12.14
C THR A 573 -19.19 22.67 -11.48
N GLU A 574 -20.04 22.37 -10.50
CA GLU A 574 -20.81 23.38 -9.77
C GLU A 574 -19.94 24.15 -8.79
N VAL A 575 -19.06 23.44 -8.08
CA VAL A 575 -18.05 24.04 -7.20
C VAL A 575 -17.19 25.04 -7.97
N ALA A 576 -16.79 24.73 -9.20
CA ALA A 576 -16.04 25.66 -10.05
C ALA A 576 -16.81 26.97 -10.32
N LEU A 577 -18.11 26.86 -10.64
CA LEU A 577 -18.98 28.00 -10.91
C LEU A 577 -19.26 28.83 -9.65
N LEU A 578 -19.49 28.17 -8.50
CA LEU A 578 -19.70 28.84 -7.21
C LEU A 578 -18.43 29.54 -6.73
N THR A 579 -17.28 28.90 -6.89
CA THR A 579 -15.96 29.50 -6.59
C THR A 579 -15.73 30.73 -7.45
N PHE A 580 -16.05 30.66 -8.74
CA PHE A 580 -15.99 31.83 -9.63
C PHE A 580 -16.93 32.96 -9.17
N CYS A 581 -18.16 32.64 -8.73
CA CYS A 581 -19.10 33.65 -8.23
C CYS A 581 -18.62 34.30 -6.92
N ARG A 582 -18.03 33.51 -6.00
CA ARG A 582 -17.49 34.00 -4.73
C ARG A 582 -16.24 34.86 -4.94
N ASP A 583 -15.24 34.34 -5.66
CA ASP A 583 -13.90 34.92 -5.74
C ASP A 583 -13.85 36.11 -6.71
N HIS A 584 -14.66 36.11 -7.78
CA HIS A 584 -14.63 37.14 -8.82
C HIS A 584 -15.90 38.00 -8.90
N LEU A 585 -17.09 37.48 -8.57
CA LEU A 585 -18.35 38.23 -8.69
C LEU A 585 -18.87 38.80 -7.35
N GLY A 586 -18.22 38.48 -6.22
CA GLY A 586 -18.58 38.98 -4.90
C GLY A 586 -19.92 38.46 -4.39
N ALA A 587 -20.25 37.19 -4.66
CA ALA A 587 -21.47 36.55 -4.18
C ALA A 587 -21.52 36.45 -2.65
N ALA A 588 -22.72 36.60 -2.07
CA ALA A 588 -22.99 36.30 -0.66
C ALA A 588 -22.92 34.77 -0.41
N PRO A 589 -22.87 34.31 0.85
CA PRO A 589 -22.92 32.89 1.18
C PRO A 589 -24.08 32.17 0.48
N VAL A 590 -23.82 30.97 -0.06
CA VAL A 590 -24.77 30.25 -0.92
C VAL A 590 -26.08 29.95 -0.20
N GLU A 591 -26.03 29.65 1.10
CA GLU A 591 -27.24 29.44 1.90
C GLU A 591 -28.07 30.72 2.06
N GLU A 592 -27.43 31.88 2.14
CA GLU A 592 -28.10 33.16 2.25
C GLU A 592 -28.82 33.50 0.94
N GLU A 593 -28.14 33.33 -0.20
CA GLU A 593 -28.75 33.49 -1.54
C GLU A 593 -29.93 32.54 -1.77
N ARG A 594 -29.83 31.28 -1.29
CA ARG A 594 -30.94 30.31 -1.39
C ARG A 594 -32.11 30.65 -0.48
N LYS A 595 -31.87 31.11 0.75
CA LYS A 595 -32.94 31.54 1.68
C LYS A 595 -33.61 32.83 1.23
N ASN A 596 -32.86 33.71 0.56
CA ASN A 596 -33.39 34.95 0.00
C ASN A 596 -34.20 34.73 -1.29
N ALA A 597 -34.08 33.56 -1.92
CA ALA A 597 -34.84 33.19 -3.11
C ALA A 597 -36.07 32.36 -2.75
N ASP A 598 -37.23 32.73 -3.30
CA ASP A 598 -38.45 31.92 -3.17
C ASP A 598 -38.42 30.79 -4.21
N ILE A 599 -37.79 29.67 -3.83
CA ILE A 599 -37.61 28.49 -4.69
C ILE A 599 -38.92 27.72 -4.76
N VAL A 600 -39.53 27.69 -5.94
CA VAL A 600 -40.80 27.01 -6.19
C VAL A 600 -40.56 25.56 -6.59
N GLN A 601 -39.54 25.31 -7.43
CA GLN A 601 -39.29 23.99 -7.97
C GLN A 601 -37.84 23.78 -8.38
N VAL A 602 -37.33 22.57 -8.13
CA VAL A 602 -35.97 22.14 -8.51
C VAL A 602 -36.07 20.92 -9.42
N VAL A 603 -35.43 20.99 -10.59
CA VAL A 603 -35.31 19.88 -11.53
C VAL A 603 -33.85 19.42 -11.50
N PRO A 604 -33.55 18.25 -10.89
CA PRO A 604 -32.18 17.75 -10.78
C PRO A 604 -31.58 17.43 -12.16
N PHE A 605 -30.25 17.26 -12.19
CA PHE A 605 -29.56 16.95 -13.44
C PHE A 605 -30.00 15.61 -14.02
N ASP A 606 -30.40 15.64 -15.29
CA ASP A 606 -30.74 14.46 -16.05
C ASP A 606 -29.73 14.20 -17.18
N SER A 607 -29.28 12.95 -17.32
CA SER A 607 -28.23 12.59 -18.28
C SER A 607 -28.71 12.49 -19.74
N LYS A 608 -30.01 12.25 -19.97
CA LYS A 608 -30.62 12.17 -21.31
C LYS A 608 -30.74 13.58 -21.91
N TYR A 609 -31.17 14.58 -21.12
CA TYR A 609 -31.26 15.98 -21.57
C TYR A 609 -30.03 16.84 -21.27
N LYS A 610 -29.15 16.37 -20.38
CA LYS A 610 -27.90 17.03 -19.95
C LYS A 610 -28.08 18.46 -19.44
N LEU A 611 -29.12 18.64 -18.62
CA LEU A 611 -29.46 19.94 -18.01
C LEU A 611 -29.95 19.75 -16.58
N MET A 612 -29.92 20.83 -15.81
CA MET A 612 -30.65 20.99 -14.56
C MET A 612 -31.25 22.40 -14.47
N ALA A 613 -32.37 22.51 -13.78
CA ALA A 613 -33.12 23.75 -13.70
C ALA A 613 -33.63 24.04 -12.28
N THR A 614 -33.82 25.31 -11.96
CA THR A 614 -34.49 25.74 -10.74
C THR A 614 -35.38 26.94 -11.03
N VAL A 615 -36.61 26.87 -10.55
CA VAL A 615 -37.63 27.90 -10.74
C VAL A 615 -37.79 28.70 -9.47
N VAL A 616 -37.63 30.01 -9.59
CA VAL A 616 -37.77 30.96 -8.48
C VAL A 616 -38.92 31.94 -8.75
N LYS A 617 -39.59 32.37 -7.70
CA LYS A 617 -40.57 33.46 -7.76
C LYS A 617 -39.86 34.80 -7.52
N LEU A 618 -40.08 35.74 -8.43
CA LEU A 618 -39.51 37.08 -8.37
C LEU A 618 -40.42 38.03 -7.56
N PRO A 619 -39.87 39.11 -6.96
CA PRO A 619 -40.66 40.09 -6.19
C PRO A 619 -41.75 40.80 -7.00
N ASN A 620 -41.63 40.82 -8.34
CA ASN A 620 -42.61 41.42 -9.25
C ASN A 620 -43.81 40.49 -9.55
N GLY A 621 -43.88 39.31 -8.92
CA GLY A 621 -44.96 38.33 -9.11
C GLY A 621 -44.73 37.36 -10.27
N LYS A 622 -43.68 37.55 -11.08
CA LYS A 622 -43.31 36.63 -12.17
C LYS A 622 -42.44 35.48 -11.65
N TYR A 623 -42.33 34.42 -12.44
CA TYR A 623 -41.47 33.28 -12.17
C TYR A 623 -40.28 33.28 -13.12
N ARG A 624 -39.10 32.86 -12.66
CA ARG A 624 -37.91 32.72 -13.50
C ARG A 624 -37.31 31.33 -13.35
N ALA A 625 -37.16 30.63 -14.47
CA ALA A 625 -36.46 29.35 -14.53
C ALA A 625 -35.00 29.61 -14.91
N TYR A 626 -34.07 29.26 -14.02
CA TYR A 626 -32.64 29.22 -14.32
C TYR A 626 -32.27 27.82 -14.79
N VAL A 627 -31.54 27.72 -15.91
CA VAL A 627 -31.14 26.44 -16.50
C VAL A 627 -29.64 26.44 -16.75
N LYS A 628 -28.98 25.33 -16.40
CA LYS A 628 -27.56 25.10 -16.70
C LYS A 628 -27.35 23.69 -17.25
N GLY A 629 -26.36 23.51 -18.11
CA GLY A 629 -26.19 22.27 -18.84
C GLY A 629 -25.17 22.36 -19.98
N ALA A 630 -25.21 21.39 -20.88
CA ALA A 630 -24.33 21.37 -22.05
C ALA A 630 -24.59 22.59 -22.97
N SER A 631 -23.53 23.29 -23.34
CA SER A 631 -23.61 24.60 -24.01
C SER A 631 -24.30 24.50 -25.37
N GLU A 632 -24.03 23.44 -26.13
CA GLU A 632 -24.60 23.17 -27.45
C GLU A 632 -26.08 22.77 -27.40
N ILE A 633 -26.54 22.20 -26.28
CA ILE A 633 -27.95 21.82 -26.07
C ILE A 633 -28.74 23.06 -25.66
N LEU A 634 -28.21 23.85 -24.72
CA LEU A 634 -28.84 25.09 -24.29
C LEU A 634 -28.94 26.11 -25.41
N LEU A 635 -27.85 26.30 -26.18
CA LEU A 635 -27.83 27.23 -27.30
C LEU A 635 -28.92 26.90 -28.34
N LYS A 636 -29.26 25.62 -28.53
CA LYS A 636 -30.34 25.23 -29.45
C LYS A 636 -31.69 25.78 -29.02
N GLN A 637 -31.96 25.80 -27.71
CA GLN A 637 -33.21 26.25 -27.10
C GLN A 637 -33.25 27.75 -26.76
N CYS A 638 -32.16 28.49 -27.00
CA CYS A 638 -32.11 29.92 -26.78
C CYS A 638 -32.58 30.70 -28.04
N SER A 639 -33.50 31.64 -27.84
CA SER A 639 -34.00 32.57 -28.86
C SER A 639 -33.40 33.98 -28.69
N THR A 640 -33.03 34.34 -27.46
CA THR A 640 -32.52 35.68 -27.10
C THR A 640 -31.19 35.60 -26.36
N VAL A 641 -30.41 36.69 -26.37
CA VAL A 641 -29.14 36.83 -25.65
C VAL A 641 -29.03 38.22 -25.02
N ILE A 642 -28.29 38.34 -23.92
CA ILE A 642 -28.00 39.64 -23.28
C ILE A 642 -27.15 40.49 -24.23
N ALA A 643 -27.64 41.69 -24.56
CA ALA A 643 -26.98 42.59 -25.53
C ALA A 643 -25.75 43.26 -24.94
N ASN A 644 -25.94 44.04 -23.86
CA ASN A 644 -24.89 44.77 -23.17
C ASN A 644 -24.87 44.37 -21.69
N PRO A 645 -23.86 43.62 -21.23
CA PRO A 645 -23.73 43.21 -19.83
C PRO A 645 -23.34 44.34 -18.86
N ASN A 646 -22.88 45.47 -19.41
CA ASN A 646 -22.33 46.61 -18.67
C ASN A 646 -23.40 47.63 -18.25
N GLU A 647 -24.61 47.55 -18.83
CA GLU A 647 -25.73 48.43 -18.50
C GLU A 647 -26.53 47.87 -17.31
N ASP A 648 -27.09 48.76 -16.47
CA ASP A 648 -27.92 48.36 -15.32
C ASP A 648 -29.31 47.84 -15.76
N GLU A 649 -29.82 48.28 -16.92
CA GLU A 649 -31.01 47.71 -17.57
C GLU A 649 -30.64 46.56 -18.51
N ILE A 650 -31.20 45.37 -18.25
CA ILE A 650 -30.95 44.20 -19.08
C ILE A 650 -31.77 44.29 -20.35
N ARG A 651 -31.10 44.54 -21.48
CA ARG A 651 -31.70 44.45 -22.81
C ARG A 651 -31.34 43.10 -23.44
N THR A 652 -32.37 42.34 -23.79
CA THR A 652 -32.24 41.09 -24.55
C THR A 652 -32.45 41.35 -26.04
N VAL A 653 -31.59 40.79 -26.88
CA VAL A 653 -31.67 40.88 -28.35
C VAL A 653 -31.85 39.47 -28.91
N GLU A 654 -32.60 39.35 -30.00
CA GLU A 654 -32.76 38.07 -30.71
C GLU A 654 -31.40 37.54 -31.23
N ILE A 655 -31.20 36.23 -31.11
CA ILE A 655 -30.01 35.56 -31.62
C ILE A 655 -30.16 35.43 -33.14
N THR A 656 -29.31 36.13 -33.91
CA THR A 656 -29.25 35.96 -35.36
C THR A 656 -28.50 34.68 -35.74
N ASP A 657 -28.67 34.22 -36.98
CA ASP A 657 -27.92 33.04 -37.49
C ASP A 657 -26.39 33.24 -37.44
N GLU A 658 -25.92 34.48 -37.60
CA GLU A 658 -24.51 34.84 -37.47
C GLU A 658 -24.03 34.75 -36.02
N ASP A 659 -24.83 35.25 -35.06
CA ASP A 659 -24.54 35.11 -33.62
C ASP A 659 -24.49 33.65 -33.21
N ARG A 660 -25.42 32.83 -33.71
CA ARG A 660 -25.48 31.39 -33.41
C ARG A 660 -24.22 30.67 -33.93
N LYS A 661 -23.73 31.02 -35.12
CA LYS A 661 -22.45 30.51 -35.64
C LYS A 661 -21.26 30.94 -34.79
N MET A 662 -21.24 32.19 -34.32
CA MET A 662 -20.20 32.71 -33.43
C MET A 662 -20.14 31.95 -32.10
N PHE A 663 -21.29 31.72 -31.46
CA PHE A 663 -21.33 30.95 -30.21
C PHE A 663 -20.96 29.48 -30.42
N LEU A 664 -21.39 28.84 -31.51
CA LEU A 664 -20.96 27.48 -31.86
C LEU A 664 -19.45 27.40 -32.10
N HIS A 665 -18.86 28.40 -32.76
CA HIS A 665 -17.42 28.49 -32.95
C HIS A 665 -16.67 28.67 -31.62
N THR A 666 -17.20 29.50 -30.71
CA THR A 666 -16.65 29.68 -29.36
C THR A 666 -16.70 28.38 -28.56
N ILE A 667 -17.83 27.67 -28.58
CA ILE A 667 -17.98 26.36 -27.94
C ILE A 667 -16.97 25.36 -28.52
N ALA A 668 -16.81 25.34 -29.85
CA ALA A 668 -15.84 24.48 -30.52
C ALA A 668 -14.39 24.84 -30.16
N SER A 669 -14.06 26.12 -30.06
CA SER A 669 -12.74 26.61 -29.65
C SER A 669 -12.42 26.20 -28.21
N TYR A 670 -13.35 26.43 -27.27
CA TYR A 670 -13.22 25.99 -25.88
C TYR A 670 -13.05 24.46 -25.80
N ALA A 671 -13.86 23.70 -26.53
CA ALA A 671 -13.72 22.26 -26.60
C ALA A 671 -12.36 21.82 -27.20
N GLY A 672 -11.86 22.52 -28.22
CA GLY A 672 -10.56 22.27 -28.85
C GLY A 672 -9.37 22.57 -27.92
N GLN A 673 -9.53 23.54 -27.03
CA GLN A 673 -8.60 23.83 -25.93
C GLN A 673 -8.81 22.89 -24.72
N THR A 674 -9.63 21.86 -24.87
CA THR A 674 -9.94 20.84 -23.84
C THR A 674 -10.68 21.37 -22.62
N LEU A 675 -11.39 22.49 -22.78
CA LEU A 675 -12.25 23.05 -21.76
C LEU A 675 -13.62 22.36 -21.80
N ARG A 676 -14.15 22.02 -20.63
CA ARG A 676 -15.54 21.58 -20.47
C ARG A 676 -16.45 22.81 -20.60
N THR A 677 -17.30 22.82 -21.61
CA THR A 677 -18.19 23.94 -21.90
C THR A 677 -19.54 23.78 -21.19
N ILE A 678 -19.91 24.73 -20.34
CA ILE A 678 -21.20 24.77 -19.64
C ILE A 678 -21.96 26.05 -20.00
N GLY A 679 -23.20 25.90 -20.45
CA GLY A 679 -24.09 27.01 -20.74
C GLY A 679 -24.92 27.38 -19.52
N SER A 680 -25.26 28.66 -19.40
CA SER A 680 -26.25 29.19 -18.47
C SER A 680 -27.30 29.99 -19.24
N SER A 681 -28.57 29.72 -18.96
CA SER A 681 -29.71 30.43 -19.54
C SER A 681 -30.81 30.66 -18.51
N TYR A 682 -31.74 31.58 -18.81
CA TYR A 682 -32.96 31.75 -18.03
C TYR A 682 -34.17 32.03 -18.92
N ARG A 683 -35.38 31.83 -18.38
CA ARG A 683 -36.64 32.26 -18.97
C ARG A 683 -37.59 32.74 -17.89
N GLU A 684 -38.39 33.76 -18.22
CA GLU A 684 -39.43 34.29 -17.34
C GLU A 684 -40.82 33.77 -17.75
N PHE A 685 -41.66 33.50 -16.76
CA PHE A 685 -43.05 33.04 -16.91
C PHE A 685 -43.96 33.94 -16.09
N ASP A 686 -45.14 34.27 -16.61
CA ASP A 686 -46.11 35.09 -15.89
C ASP A 686 -46.85 34.30 -14.78
N ASN A 687 -47.10 33.00 -15.00
CA ASN A 687 -47.68 32.07 -14.02
C ASN A 687 -46.93 30.74 -14.01
N TRP A 688 -46.85 30.10 -12.84
CA TRP A 688 -46.29 28.76 -12.65
C TRP A 688 -47.25 27.88 -11.83
N PRO A 689 -47.49 26.61 -12.22
CA PRO A 689 -47.03 25.94 -13.45
C PRO A 689 -47.76 26.45 -14.71
N PRO A 690 -47.09 26.49 -15.88
CA PRO A 690 -47.73 26.82 -17.16
C PRO A 690 -48.76 25.75 -17.57
N PRO A 691 -49.70 26.06 -18.51
CA PRO A 691 -50.79 25.15 -18.90
C PRO A 691 -50.31 23.77 -19.38
N GLU A 692 -49.08 23.70 -19.88
CA GLU A 692 -48.42 22.48 -20.36
C GLU A 692 -47.99 21.51 -19.24
N LEU A 693 -48.01 21.97 -17.98
CA LEU A 693 -47.54 21.26 -16.79
C LEU A 693 -48.61 21.15 -15.68
N GLU A 694 -49.88 21.43 -15.98
CA GLU A 694 -50.97 21.31 -14.99
C GLU A 694 -51.12 19.85 -14.50
N GLY A 695 -51.07 19.65 -13.18
CA GLY A 695 -51.40 18.38 -12.52
C GLY A 695 -50.23 17.57 -11.92
N HIS A 696 -48.98 18.04 -12.03
CA HIS A 696 -47.80 17.35 -11.49
C HIS A 696 -47.16 18.14 -10.32
N GLU A 697 -47.13 17.55 -9.11
CA GLU A 697 -46.52 18.16 -7.92
C GLU A 697 -44.96 18.10 -7.95
N GLU A 698 -44.39 17.04 -8.53
CA GLU A 698 -42.95 16.91 -8.78
C GLU A 698 -42.67 16.75 -10.28
N LEU A 699 -41.86 17.65 -10.85
CA LEU A 699 -41.50 17.61 -12.26
C LEU A 699 -40.24 16.76 -12.48
N THR A 700 -40.38 15.76 -13.34
CA THR A 700 -39.24 15.04 -13.92
C THR A 700 -38.60 15.86 -15.06
N ALA A 701 -37.35 15.54 -15.41
CA ALA A 701 -36.66 16.23 -16.51
C ALA A 701 -37.35 16.04 -17.88
N ASP A 702 -38.01 14.89 -18.10
CA ASP A 702 -38.82 14.62 -19.29
C ASP A 702 -40.00 15.61 -19.40
N GLU A 703 -40.60 16.02 -18.28
CA GLU A 703 -41.70 16.98 -18.24
C GLU A 703 -41.19 18.42 -18.40
N PHE A 704 -40.08 18.77 -17.73
CA PHE A 704 -39.45 20.08 -17.88
C PHE A 704 -38.95 20.33 -19.31
N ALA A 705 -38.56 19.28 -20.04
CA ALA A 705 -38.15 19.41 -21.44
C ALA A 705 -39.24 20.01 -22.35
N LYS A 706 -40.53 19.92 -21.97
CA LYS A 706 -41.65 20.52 -22.73
C LYS A 706 -41.62 22.05 -22.67
N VAL A 707 -41.24 22.62 -21.52
CA VAL A 707 -41.14 24.07 -21.30
C VAL A 707 -39.75 24.65 -21.60
N HIS A 708 -38.78 23.79 -21.96
CA HIS A 708 -37.40 24.18 -22.28
C HIS A 708 -37.24 24.64 -23.75
N HIS A 709 -37.87 25.75 -24.09
CA HIS A 709 -37.74 26.48 -25.35
C HIS A 709 -37.76 28.00 -25.09
N ASP A 710 -37.46 28.84 -26.07
CA ASP A 710 -37.46 30.31 -25.97
C ASP A 710 -36.68 30.90 -24.78
N MET A 711 -35.49 30.34 -24.51
CA MET A 711 -34.62 30.75 -23.42
C MET A 711 -33.76 31.97 -23.79
N THR A 712 -33.31 32.71 -22.78
CA THR A 712 -32.29 33.75 -22.91
C THR A 712 -30.92 33.20 -22.53
N LEU A 713 -29.95 33.23 -23.44
CA LEU A 713 -28.56 32.85 -23.18
C LEU A 713 -27.88 33.91 -22.31
N VAL A 714 -27.30 33.47 -21.18
CA VAL A 714 -26.54 34.34 -20.27
C VAL A 714 -25.05 34.24 -20.57
N ALA A 715 -24.47 33.06 -20.39
CA ALA A 715 -23.03 32.85 -20.49
C ALA A 715 -22.67 31.43 -20.93
N ILE A 716 -21.48 31.31 -21.54
CA ILE A 716 -20.82 30.05 -21.88
C ILE A 716 -19.51 30.00 -21.08
N PHE A 717 -19.41 29.07 -20.14
CA PHE A 717 -18.24 28.87 -19.29
C PHE A 717 -17.34 27.77 -19.86
N GLY A 718 -16.03 28.04 -19.93
CA GLY A 718 -14.99 27.05 -20.20
C GLY A 718 -14.30 26.66 -18.89
N ILE A 719 -14.50 25.41 -18.48
CA ILE A 719 -14.00 24.88 -17.20
C ILE A 719 -12.86 23.90 -17.47
N LYS A 720 -11.72 24.07 -16.80
CA LYS A 720 -10.56 23.16 -16.90
C LYS A 720 -10.18 22.63 -15.53
N ASP A 721 -9.64 21.41 -15.52
CA ASP A 721 -8.89 20.88 -14.39
C ASP A 721 -7.39 21.21 -14.60
N PRO A 722 -6.83 22.18 -13.86
CA PRO A 722 -5.46 22.63 -14.08
C PRO A 722 -4.44 21.57 -13.65
N LEU A 723 -3.28 21.57 -14.31
CA LEU A 723 -2.15 20.74 -13.91
C LEU A 723 -1.58 21.17 -12.55
N ARG A 724 -1.03 20.21 -11.81
CA ARG A 724 -0.25 20.54 -10.61
C ARG A 724 1.09 21.17 -11.05
N PRO A 725 1.54 22.29 -10.44
CA PRO A 725 2.76 23.00 -10.87
C PRO A 725 4.03 22.14 -10.90
N GLN A 726 4.10 21.12 -10.03
CA GLN A 726 5.29 20.27 -9.87
C GLN A 726 5.35 19.10 -10.86
N VAL A 727 4.25 18.77 -11.55
CA VAL A 727 4.14 17.56 -12.40
C VAL A 727 5.12 17.59 -13.56
N ILE A 728 5.28 18.74 -14.23
CA ILE A 728 6.19 18.88 -15.37
C ILE A 728 7.65 18.60 -14.96
N GLY A 729 8.07 19.12 -13.80
CA GLY A 729 9.40 18.85 -13.25
C GLY A 729 9.59 17.38 -12.88
N ALA A 730 8.60 16.80 -12.20
CA ALA A 730 8.65 15.40 -11.78
C ALA A 730 8.66 14.41 -12.95
N ILE A 731 7.94 14.68 -14.05
CA ILE A 731 7.98 13.85 -15.26
C ILE A 731 9.36 13.92 -15.92
N LYS A 732 9.99 15.10 -15.96
CA LYS A 732 11.38 15.24 -16.45
C LYS A 732 12.35 14.43 -15.59
N ASP A 733 12.18 14.44 -14.27
CA ASP A 733 13.01 13.65 -13.35
C ASP A 733 12.77 12.14 -13.52
N CYS A 734 11.53 11.68 -13.72
CA CYS A 734 11.22 10.29 -14.09
C CYS A 734 11.93 9.87 -15.38
N ASN A 735 11.82 10.69 -16.43
CA ASN A 735 12.45 10.42 -17.71
C ASN A 735 13.98 10.37 -17.60
N ARG A 736 14.59 11.28 -16.83
CA ARG A 736 16.03 11.28 -16.50
C ARG A 736 16.45 10.01 -15.77
N ALA A 737 15.60 9.52 -14.86
CA ALA A 737 15.79 8.27 -14.14
C ALA A 737 15.56 7.00 -14.98
N GLY A 738 15.20 7.14 -16.26
CA GLY A 738 14.89 6.03 -17.16
C GLY A 738 13.55 5.36 -16.86
N VAL A 739 12.62 6.09 -16.24
CA VAL A 739 11.25 5.64 -15.95
C VAL A 739 10.29 6.27 -16.95
N TYR A 740 9.63 5.44 -17.73
CA TYR A 740 8.72 5.87 -18.79
C TYR A 740 7.33 6.16 -18.22
N VAL A 741 6.86 7.39 -18.32
CA VAL A 741 5.52 7.78 -17.84
C VAL A 741 4.50 7.61 -18.96
N ARG A 742 3.38 6.96 -18.67
CA ARG A 742 2.24 6.73 -19.58
C ARG A 742 0.99 7.31 -18.96
N MET A 743 0.20 8.08 -19.72
CA MET A 743 -1.09 8.60 -19.25
C MET A 743 -2.20 7.63 -19.62
N VAL A 744 -3.03 7.29 -18.65
CA VAL A 744 -4.26 6.51 -18.87
C VAL A 744 -5.43 7.32 -18.36
N THR A 745 -6.45 7.56 -19.19
CA THR A 745 -7.56 8.45 -18.83
C THR A 745 -8.88 7.97 -19.41
N GLY A 746 -9.97 8.25 -18.69
CA GLY A 746 -11.33 8.09 -19.18
C GLY A 746 -11.78 9.19 -20.16
N ASP A 747 -10.99 10.26 -20.31
CA ASP A 747 -11.33 11.36 -21.23
C ASP A 747 -11.21 10.95 -22.70
N ASN A 748 -11.72 11.80 -23.58
CA ASN A 748 -11.53 11.62 -25.02
C ASN A 748 -10.05 11.74 -25.45
N LEU A 749 -9.72 11.19 -26.62
CA LEU A 749 -8.35 11.17 -27.12
C LEU A 749 -7.75 12.56 -27.30
N LEU A 750 -8.54 13.53 -27.77
CA LEU A 750 -8.09 14.91 -27.99
C LEU A 750 -7.66 15.57 -26.67
N THR A 751 -8.46 15.43 -25.61
CA THR A 751 -8.17 15.96 -24.29
C THR A 751 -6.98 15.26 -23.66
N GLY A 752 -6.97 13.93 -23.67
CA GLY A 752 -5.85 13.15 -23.14
C GLY A 752 -4.53 13.49 -23.82
N SER A 753 -4.52 13.61 -25.15
CA SER A 753 -3.31 13.90 -25.92
C SER A 753 -2.80 15.32 -25.70
N ALA A 754 -3.70 16.31 -25.59
CA ALA A 754 -3.32 17.70 -25.31
C ALA A 754 -2.72 17.86 -23.91
N ILE A 755 -3.34 17.28 -22.88
CA ILE A 755 -2.82 17.31 -21.50
C ILE A 755 -1.49 16.54 -21.43
N ALA A 756 -1.39 15.39 -22.10
CA ALA A 756 -0.15 14.63 -22.15
C ALA A 756 0.98 15.40 -22.86
N LYS A 757 0.66 16.20 -23.89
CA LYS A 757 1.62 17.08 -24.56
C LYS A 757 2.06 18.23 -23.64
N GLU A 758 1.13 18.84 -22.90
CA GLU A 758 1.41 19.88 -21.89
C GLU A 758 2.32 19.36 -20.76
N CYS A 759 2.09 18.12 -20.30
CA CYS A 759 2.91 17.43 -19.31
C CYS A 759 4.30 16.99 -19.82
N GLY A 760 4.51 16.95 -21.14
CA GLY A 760 5.72 16.39 -21.75
C GLY A 760 5.77 14.85 -21.79
N ILE A 761 4.61 14.18 -21.65
CA ILE A 761 4.44 12.73 -21.76
C ILE A 761 4.30 12.33 -23.23
N TYR A 762 3.43 13.01 -23.97
CA TYR A 762 3.11 12.66 -25.34
C TYR A 762 4.02 13.38 -26.33
N LYS A 763 4.76 12.60 -27.13
CA LYS A 763 5.70 13.09 -28.14
C LYS A 763 5.50 12.32 -29.44
N PRO A 764 4.58 12.76 -30.31
CA PRO A 764 4.32 12.09 -31.59
C PRO A 764 5.56 12.08 -32.50
N GLU A 765 6.40 13.12 -32.41
CA GLU A 765 7.65 13.26 -33.17
C GLU A 765 8.68 12.16 -32.85
N GLU A 766 8.64 11.59 -31.64
CA GLU A 766 9.53 10.51 -31.19
C GLU A 766 8.92 9.11 -31.42
N GLY A 767 7.80 9.01 -32.16
CA GLY A 767 7.08 7.76 -32.42
C GLY A 767 6.11 7.33 -31.30
N GLY A 768 5.71 8.26 -30.43
CA GLY A 768 4.72 8.01 -29.38
C GLY A 768 3.32 7.74 -29.94
N ILE A 769 2.65 6.72 -29.40
CA ILE A 769 1.30 6.31 -29.82
C ILE A 769 0.27 6.80 -28.79
N ALA A 770 -0.82 7.39 -29.29
CA ALA A 770 -2.02 7.70 -28.54
C ALA A 770 -3.22 6.93 -29.13
N MET A 771 -4.02 6.26 -28.31
CA MET A 771 -5.13 5.43 -28.78
C MET A 771 -6.32 5.43 -27.82
N GLU A 772 -7.49 5.04 -28.31
CA GLU A 772 -8.68 4.87 -27.48
C GLU A 772 -8.83 3.43 -26.96
N GLY A 773 -9.43 3.27 -25.77
CA GLY A 773 -9.70 1.99 -25.11
C GLY A 773 -10.48 0.97 -25.96
N PRO A 774 -11.53 1.36 -26.71
CA PRO A 774 -12.21 0.44 -27.63
C PRO A 774 -11.30 -0.16 -28.71
N ASP A 775 -10.38 0.62 -29.26
CA ASP A 775 -9.44 0.14 -30.28
C ASP A 775 -8.35 -0.73 -29.65
N PHE A 776 -7.91 -0.37 -28.44
CA PHE A 776 -6.97 -1.15 -27.65
C PHE A 776 -7.48 -2.57 -27.37
N ARG A 777 -8.76 -2.71 -27.00
CA ARG A 777 -9.38 -4.03 -26.74
C ARG A 777 -9.53 -4.91 -27.97
N ARG A 778 -9.58 -4.31 -29.16
CA ARG A 778 -9.71 -5.06 -30.43
C ARG A 778 -8.38 -5.63 -30.91
N LEU A 779 -7.25 -5.22 -30.32
CA LEU A 779 -5.95 -5.76 -30.65
C LEU A 779 -5.80 -7.20 -30.15
N SER A 780 -5.17 -8.05 -30.96
CA SER A 780 -4.74 -9.39 -30.53
C SER A 780 -3.57 -9.29 -29.56
N GLU A 781 -3.33 -10.33 -28.75
CA GLU A 781 -2.21 -10.34 -27.78
C GLU A 781 -0.85 -10.05 -28.43
N ASP A 782 -0.58 -10.57 -29.63
CA ASP A 782 0.67 -10.30 -30.36
C ASP A 782 0.81 -8.82 -30.73
N LYS A 783 -0.28 -8.19 -31.22
CA LYS A 783 -0.27 -6.76 -31.57
C LYS A 783 -0.17 -5.88 -30.32
N LEU A 784 -0.75 -6.32 -29.20
CA LEU A 784 -0.59 -5.62 -27.92
C LEU A 784 0.88 -5.57 -27.49
N LEU A 785 1.61 -6.68 -27.64
CA LEU A 785 3.05 -6.72 -27.32
C LEU A 785 3.90 -5.79 -28.20
N GLU A 786 3.49 -5.54 -29.44
CA GLU A 786 4.16 -4.60 -30.36
C GLU A 786 3.83 -3.12 -30.05
N VAL A 787 2.57 -2.82 -29.70
CA VAL A 787 2.09 -1.43 -29.54
C VAL A 787 2.38 -0.88 -28.14
N VAL A 788 2.20 -1.68 -27.09
CA VAL A 788 2.31 -1.26 -25.68
C VAL A 788 3.66 -0.59 -25.31
N PRO A 789 4.82 -1.02 -25.85
CA PRO A 789 6.10 -0.34 -25.59
C PRO A 789 6.09 1.15 -25.97
N ASN A 790 5.43 1.52 -27.07
CA ASN A 790 5.38 2.90 -27.60
C ASN A 790 4.09 3.65 -27.22
N LEU A 791 3.16 2.99 -26.53
CA LEU A 791 1.91 3.58 -26.07
C LEU A 791 2.18 4.58 -24.94
N GLN A 792 1.85 5.85 -25.18
CA GLN A 792 2.01 6.96 -24.23
C GLN A 792 0.69 7.45 -23.66
N VAL A 793 -0.39 7.42 -24.44
CA VAL A 793 -1.71 7.90 -24.03
C VAL A 793 -2.76 6.84 -24.37
N LEU A 794 -3.46 6.35 -23.34
CA LEU A 794 -4.64 5.51 -23.49
C LEU A 794 -5.87 6.29 -23.02
N ALA A 795 -6.68 6.74 -23.96
CA ALA A 795 -7.87 7.55 -23.73
C ALA A 795 -9.15 6.69 -23.73
N ARG A 796 -10.25 7.20 -23.17
CA ARG A 796 -11.52 6.47 -22.97
C ARG A 796 -11.32 5.08 -22.38
N SER A 797 -10.35 4.95 -21.48
CA SER A 797 -9.98 3.67 -20.89
C SER A 797 -11.03 3.23 -19.87
N SER A 798 -11.49 1.98 -20.00
CA SER A 798 -12.24 1.29 -18.95
C SER A 798 -11.29 0.71 -17.88
N PRO A 799 -11.80 0.34 -16.68
CA PRO A 799 -11.00 -0.34 -15.66
C PRO A 799 -10.28 -1.59 -16.18
N GLU A 800 -10.93 -2.36 -17.06
CA GLU A 800 -10.33 -3.57 -17.63
C GLU A 800 -9.20 -3.22 -18.63
N ASP A 801 -9.30 -2.10 -19.36
CA ASP A 801 -8.23 -1.64 -20.25
C ASP A 801 -6.95 -1.30 -19.47
N LYS A 802 -7.11 -0.65 -18.32
CA LYS A 802 -6.00 -0.35 -17.38
C LYS A 802 -5.33 -1.65 -16.94
N LYS A 803 -6.12 -2.66 -16.56
CA LYS A 803 -5.63 -3.97 -16.12
C LYS A 803 -4.94 -4.74 -17.24
N ILE A 804 -5.47 -4.72 -18.47
CA ILE A 804 -4.84 -5.35 -19.64
C ILE A 804 -3.49 -4.69 -19.92
N LEU A 805 -3.41 -3.36 -19.92
CA LEU A 805 -2.17 -2.62 -20.13
C LEU A 805 -1.10 -3.02 -19.10
N VAL A 806 -1.45 -3.05 -17.80
CA VAL A 806 -0.54 -3.46 -16.72
C VAL A 806 -0.08 -4.90 -16.92
N ARG A 807 -0.99 -5.82 -17.27
CA ARG A 807 -0.67 -7.23 -17.53
C ARG A 807 0.33 -7.38 -18.67
N THR A 808 0.11 -6.70 -19.79
CA THR A 808 0.99 -6.77 -20.97
C THR A 808 2.36 -6.19 -20.66
N LEU A 809 2.44 -5.05 -19.96
CA LEU A 809 3.72 -4.48 -19.52
C LEU A 809 4.49 -5.45 -18.61
N LYS A 810 3.80 -6.14 -17.69
CA LYS A 810 4.43 -7.17 -16.84
C LYS A 810 4.91 -8.38 -17.65
N GLN A 811 4.17 -8.81 -18.68
CA GLN A 811 4.59 -9.88 -19.59
C GLN A 811 5.85 -9.50 -20.39
N LEU A 812 6.01 -8.22 -20.74
CA LEU A 812 7.23 -7.67 -21.35
C LEU A 812 8.42 -7.59 -20.37
N GLY A 813 8.22 -7.94 -19.10
CA GLY A 813 9.26 -7.95 -18.07
C GLY A 813 9.48 -6.60 -17.38
N GLU A 814 8.62 -5.61 -17.63
CA GLU A 814 8.69 -4.30 -16.99
C GLU A 814 8.31 -4.37 -15.51
N THR A 815 8.81 -3.41 -14.72
CA THR A 815 8.35 -3.17 -13.35
C THR A 815 7.34 -2.03 -13.39
N VAL A 816 6.07 -2.37 -13.22
CA VAL A 816 4.96 -1.46 -13.47
C VAL A 816 4.51 -0.81 -12.17
N ALA A 817 4.62 0.51 -12.11
CA ALA A 817 3.96 1.34 -11.13
C ALA A 817 2.66 1.91 -11.74
N VAL A 818 1.57 1.91 -10.97
CA VAL A 818 0.29 2.49 -11.38
C VAL A 818 -0.12 3.53 -10.34
N THR A 819 -0.64 4.67 -10.79
CA THR A 819 -1.29 5.64 -9.89
C THR A 819 -2.78 5.71 -10.21
N GLY A 820 -3.60 5.92 -9.17
CA GLY A 820 -5.03 6.11 -9.32
C GLY A 820 -5.67 6.69 -8.08
N ASP A 821 -6.83 7.31 -8.26
CA ASP A 821 -7.66 7.90 -7.19
C ASP A 821 -9.03 7.23 -7.12
N GLY A 822 -9.54 6.68 -8.23
CA GLY A 822 -10.87 6.11 -8.32
C GLY A 822 -10.98 4.64 -7.95
N THR A 823 -12.19 4.19 -7.63
CA THR A 823 -12.57 2.76 -7.50
C THR A 823 -12.22 1.97 -8.77
N ASN A 824 -12.35 2.64 -9.92
CA ASN A 824 -11.99 2.13 -11.25
C ASN A 824 -10.51 1.74 -11.40
N ASP A 825 -9.62 2.29 -10.57
CA ASP A 825 -8.19 2.00 -10.63
C ASP A 825 -7.77 0.83 -9.75
N ALA A 826 -8.61 0.43 -8.80
CA ALA A 826 -8.29 -0.60 -7.82
C ALA A 826 -7.81 -1.93 -8.43
N PRO A 827 -8.43 -2.48 -9.50
CA PRO A 827 -7.93 -3.70 -10.13
C PRO A 827 -6.52 -3.54 -10.72
N ALA A 828 -6.23 -2.39 -11.33
CA ALA A 828 -4.93 -2.10 -11.91
C ALA A 828 -3.87 -1.84 -10.82
N LEU A 829 -4.22 -1.11 -9.77
CA LEU A 829 -3.38 -0.84 -8.60
C LEU A 829 -2.96 -2.14 -7.90
N LYS A 830 -3.89 -3.08 -7.73
CA LYS A 830 -3.62 -4.38 -7.09
C LYS A 830 -2.76 -5.31 -7.96
N MET A 831 -2.94 -5.25 -9.29
CA MET A 831 -2.17 -6.08 -10.24
C MET A 831 -0.75 -5.55 -10.49
N ALA A 832 -0.54 -4.25 -10.35
CA ALA A 832 0.74 -3.59 -10.52
C ALA A 832 1.81 -4.16 -9.58
N ASP A 833 3.08 -3.98 -9.92
CA ASP A 833 4.16 -4.29 -8.99
C ASP A 833 4.20 -3.27 -7.84
N ILE A 834 3.84 -2.01 -8.14
CA ILE A 834 3.58 -0.94 -7.17
C ILE A 834 2.28 -0.21 -7.52
N GLY A 835 1.30 -0.19 -6.60
CA GLY A 835 0.14 0.69 -6.70
C GLY A 835 0.32 1.95 -5.84
N PHE A 836 0.02 3.13 -6.40
CA PHE A 836 -0.04 4.41 -5.72
C PHE A 836 -1.48 4.91 -5.66
N ALA A 837 -1.95 5.21 -4.45
CA ALA A 837 -3.22 5.90 -4.25
C ALA A 837 -2.99 7.34 -3.80
N MET A 838 -3.88 8.23 -4.22
CA MET A 838 -3.98 9.58 -3.66
C MET A 838 -4.51 9.49 -2.22
N GLY A 839 -3.90 10.22 -1.29
CA GLY A 839 -4.23 10.24 0.13
C GLY A 839 -5.43 11.13 0.45
N ILE A 840 -5.59 12.23 -0.28
CA ILE A 840 -6.66 13.21 -0.07
C ILE A 840 -7.80 12.93 -1.05
N ALA A 841 -7.54 13.04 -2.36
CA ALA A 841 -8.55 12.87 -3.41
C ALA A 841 -8.89 11.40 -3.72
N GLY A 842 -8.10 10.45 -3.21
CA GLY A 842 -8.30 9.03 -3.49
C GLY A 842 -9.43 8.42 -2.68
N THR A 843 -10.22 7.58 -3.35
CA THR A 843 -11.22 6.71 -2.72
C THR A 843 -10.56 5.71 -1.78
N GLU A 844 -11.28 5.29 -0.74
CA GLU A 844 -10.76 4.29 0.21
C GLU A 844 -10.46 2.95 -0.48
N VAL A 845 -11.26 2.60 -1.49
CA VAL A 845 -11.04 1.43 -2.34
C VAL A 845 -9.68 1.50 -3.06
N ALA A 846 -9.31 2.65 -3.61
CA ALA A 846 -8.01 2.85 -4.25
C ALA A 846 -6.87 2.78 -3.22
N LYS A 847 -7.02 3.43 -2.06
CA LYS A 847 -6.05 3.40 -0.95
C LYS A 847 -5.79 1.97 -0.46
N GLU A 848 -6.84 1.16 -0.35
CA GLU A 848 -6.77 -0.24 0.07
C GLU A 848 -6.13 -1.15 -0.99
N ALA A 849 -6.36 -0.88 -2.27
CA ALA A 849 -5.73 -1.63 -3.36
C ALA A 849 -4.24 -1.27 -3.55
N ALA A 850 -3.86 -0.04 -3.22
CA ALA A 850 -2.51 0.49 -3.41
C ALA A 850 -1.50 0.03 -2.35
N SER A 851 -0.24 -0.06 -2.77
CA SER A 851 0.89 -0.42 -1.92
C SER A 851 1.50 0.79 -1.19
N ILE A 852 1.38 1.99 -1.77
CA ILE A 852 1.88 3.26 -1.24
C ILE A 852 0.77 4.31 -1.38
N ILE A 853 0.52 5.09 -0.33
CA ILE A 853 -0.41 6.22 -0.33
C ILE A 853 0.40 7.52 -0.36
N LEU A 854 0.08 8.42 -1.30
CA LEU A 854 0.64 9.77 -1.39
C LEU A 854 -0.18 10.70 -0.50
N MET A 855 0.32 11.04 0.68
CA MET A 855 -0.43 11.85 1.66
C MET A 855 -0.67 13.30 1.20
N ASP A 856 0.08 13.77 0.19
CA ASP A 856 -0.01 15.13 -0.36
C ASP A 856 -0.55 15.19 -1.79
N ASP A 857 -1.02 14.06 -2.34
CA ASP A 857 -1.51 13.92 -3.72
C ASP A 857 -0.57 14.47 -4.79
N ASN A 858 0.73 14.44 -4.53
CA ASN A 858 1.72 15.05 -5.41
C ASN A 858 2.51 14.00 -6.19
N PHE A 859 2.50 14.11 -7.52
CA PHE A 859 3.29 13.24 -8.38
C PHE A 859 4.81 13.30 -8.08
N ALA A 860 5.32 14.44 -7.58
CA ALA A 860 6.73 14.56 -7.16
C ALA A 860 7.10 13.58 -6.03
N SER A 861 6.13 13.18 -5.20
CA SER A 861 6.33 12.20 -4.12
C SER A 861 6.67 10.82 -4.67
N ILE A 862 6.21 10.47 -5.89
CA ILE A 862 6.60 9.24 -6.59
C ILE A 862 8.09 9.24 -6.92
N VAL A 863 8.64 10.37 -7.38
CA VAL A 863 10.08 10.53 -7.66
C VAL A 863 10.91 10.35 -6.39
N LYS A 864 10.46 10.90 -5.26
CA LYS A 864 11.08 10.66 -3.95
C LYS A 864 11.02 9.17 -3.57
N GLY A 865 9.91 8.50 -3.84
CA GLY A 865 9.75 7.05 -3.63
C GLY A 865 10.74 6.22 -4.45
N ILE A 866 10.97 6.57 -5.72
CA ILE A 866 12.01 5.95 -6.56
C ILE A 866 13.40 6.15 -5.95
N SER A 867 13.69 7.36 -5.48
CA SER A 867 14.98 7.70 -4.87
C SER A 867 15.24 6.86 -3.61
N TRP A 868 14.27 6.77 -2.70
CA TRP A 868 14.37 5.95 -1.49
C TRP A 868 14.45 4.46 -1.80
N GLY A 869 13.65 3.94 -2.73
CA GLY A 869 13.72 2.53 -3.12
C GLY A 869 15.08 2.13 -3.71
N ARG A 870 15.68 3.00 -4.53
CA ARG A 870 17.05 2.81 -5.02
C ARG A 870 18.10 2.90 -3.91
N ALA A 871 17.91 3.79 -2.94
CA ALA A 871 18.81 3.92 -1.79
C ALA A 871 18.80 2.67 -0.90
N VAL A 872 17.63 2.03 -0.69
CA VAL A 872 17.54 0.74 0.04
C VAL A 872 18.39 -0.33 -0.64
N ASN A 873 18.24 -0.49 -1.96
CA ASN A 873 19.02 -1.47 -2.73
C ASN A 873 20.52 -1.17 -2.67
N ASP A 874 20.91 0.11 -2.80
CA ASP A 874 22.31 0.53 -2.66
C ASP A 874 22.85 0.27 -1.24
N ALA A 875 22.08 0.56 -0.20
CA ALA A 875 22.49 0.36 1.20
C ALA A 875 22.78 -1.12 1.49
N VAL A 876 21.92 -2.02 1.01
CA VAL A 876 22.11 -3.46 1.15
C VAL A 876 23.32 -3.95 0.35
N LYS A 877 23.54 -3.45 -0.86
CA LYS A 877 24.75 -3.75 -1.65
C LYS A 877 26.03 -3.26 -0.97
N LYS A 878 26.02 -2.08 -0.35
CA LYS A 878 27.17 -1.55 0.42
C LYS A 878 27.50 -2.45 1.61
N PHE A 879 26.48 -2.85 2.36
CA PHE A 879 26.61 -3.79 3.46
C PHE A 879 27.18 -5.14 3.00
N LEU A 880 26.62 -5.73 1.92
CA LEU A 880 27.12 -6.97 1.33
C LEU A 880 28.59 -6.88 0.92
N GLN A 881 28.99 -5.78 0.28
CA GLN A 881 30.38 -5.57 -0.15
C GLN A 881 31.33 -5.59 1.05
N PHE A 882 30.95 -4.91 2.13
CA PHE A 882 31.72 -4.92 3.38
C PHE A 882 31.75 -6.31 4.02
N GLN A 883 30.59 -6.90 4.28
CA GLN A 883 30.43 -8.20 4.93
C GLN A 883 31.23 -9.30 4.24
N LEU A 884 31.12 -9.41 2.91
CA LEU A 884 31.83 -10.43 2.14
C LEU A 884 33.34 -10.22 2.16
N THR A 885 33.81 -8.97 2.18
CA THR A 885 35.26 -8.68 2.30
C THR A 885 35.79 -9.15 3.64
N VAL A 886 35.07 -8.87 4.74
CA VAL A 886 35.47 -9.31 6.08
C VAL A 886 35.39 -10.84 6.20
N ASN A 887 34.34 -11.48 5.69
CA ASN A 887 34.18 -12.95 5.70
C ASN A 887 35.34 -13.64 4.98
N ILE A 888 35.62 -13.23 3.74
CA ILE A 888 36.69 -13.85 2.92
C ILE A 888 38.05 -13.69 3.61
N THR A 889 38.34 -12.49 4.13
CA THR A 889 39.63 -12.22 4.79
C THR A 889 39.78 -12.94 6.12
N ALA A 890 38.74 -12.97 6.95
CA ALA A 890 38.76 -13.66 8.23
C ALA A 890 38.90 -15.19 8.06
N VAL A 891 38.13 -15.79 7.15
CA VAL A 891 38.21 -17.23 6.85
C VAL A 891 39.57 -17.60 6.26
N ALA A 892 40.06 -16.84 5.27
CA ALA A 892 41.35 -17.11 4.65
C ALA A 892 42.53 -16.91 5.63
N LEU A 893 42.50 -15.85 6.45
CA LEU A 893 43.52 -15.61 7.46
C LEU A 893 43.53 -16.73 8.51
N THR A 894 42.37 -17.14 9.00
CA THR A 894 42.23 -18.24 9.97
C THR A 894 42.72 -19.55 9.38
N PHE A 895 42.34 -19.85 8.13
CA PHE A 895 42.76 -21.07 7.44
C PHE A 895 44.28 -21.12 7.24
N ILE A 896 44.87 -20.08 6.64
CA ILE A 896 46.31 -20.03 6.32
C ILE A 896 47.13 -20.07 7.61
N SER A 897 46.72 -19.32 8.63
CA SER A 897 47.46 -19.27 9.89
C SER A 897 47.39 -20.58 10.68
N ALA A 898 46.20 -21.19 10.79
CA ALA A 898 46.05 -22.46 11.51
C ALA A 898 46.84 -23.60 10.86
N VAL A 899 46.86 -23.65 9.51
CA VAL A 899 47.63 -24.68 8.80
C VAL A 899 49.15 -24.45 8.91
N SER A 900 49.58 -23.18 8.82
CA SER A 900 51.00 -22.82 8.82
C SER A 900 51.65 -22.83 10.21
N ASN A 901 50.89 -22.79 11.30
CA ASN A 901 51.42 -22.76 12.66
C ASN A 901 51.67 -24.18 13.17
N ASP A 902 52.82 -24.42 13.83
CA ASP A 902 53.18 -25.74 14.36
C ASP A 902 52.27 -26.20 15.51
N GLU A 903 51.73 -25.26 16.28
CA GLU A 903 50.78 -25.52 17.38
C GLU A 903 49.30 -25.52 16.95
N GLU A 904 49.04 -25.49 15.64
CA GLU A 904 47.68 -25.52 15.07
C GLU A 904 46.79 -24.34 15.54
N GLN A 905 47.41 -23.28 16.06
CA GLN A 905 46.70 -22.09 16.52
C GLN A 905 46.49 -21.12 15.35
N SER A 906 45.24 -20.66 15.20
CA SER A 906 44.88 -19.53 14.36
C SER A 906 45.48 -18.23 14.92
N VAL A 907 45.79 -17.27 14.02
CA VAL A 907 46.16 -15.89 14.38
C VAL A 907 45.11 -15.22 15.27
N LEU A 908 43.83 -15.51 14.99
CA LEU A 908 42.69 -14.94 15.70
C LEU A 908 41.99 -16.00 16.54
N ASN A 909 41.80 -15.69 17.82
CA ASN A 909 41.09 -16.57 18.75
C ASN A 909 39.57 -16.54 18.52
N ALA A 910 38.86 -17.55 19.04
CA ALA A 910 37.40 -17.64 18.92
C ALA A 910 36.68 -16.39 19.43
N VAL A 911 37.06 -15.87 20.59
CA VAL A 911 36.48 -14.67 21.20
C VAL A 911 36.76 -13.40 20.36
N GLN A 912 37.95 -13.30 19.76
CA GLN A 912 38.31 -12.19 18.89
C GLN A 912 37.51 -12.22 17.57
N LEU A 913 37.28 -13.42 17.03
CA LEU A 913 36.45 -13.64 15.84
C LEU A 913 34.98 -13.32 16.11
N LEU A 914 34.44 -13.64 17.30
CA LEU A 914 33.09 -13.22 17.71
C LEU A 914 32.98 -11.69 17.84
N TRP A 915 34.02 -11.00 18.31
CA TRP A 915 34.05 -9.54 18.31
C TRP A 915 34.04 -8.95 16.90
N VAL A 916 34.84 -9.51 15.99
CA VAL A 916 34.82 -9.13 14.56
C VAL A 916 33.44 -9.38 13.96
N ASN A 917 32.80 -10.52 14.29
CA ASN A 917 31.45 -10.84 13.85
C ASN A 917 30.44 -9.75 14.28
N LEU A 918 30.51 -9.28 15.53
CA LEU A 918 29.65 -8.20 16.00
C LEU A 918 29.86 -6.88 15.23
N ILE A 919 31.11 -6.53 14.94
CA ILE A 919 31.47 -5.36 14.11
C ILE A 919 30.84 -5.47 12.73
N MET A 920 31.04 -6.61 12.08
CA MET A 920 30.66 -6.78 10.67
C MET A 920 29.17 -6.97 10.45
N ASP A 921 28.51 -7.75 11.31
CA ASP A 921 27.09 -8.03 11.16
C ASP A 921 26.22 -6.90 11.74
N THR A 922 26.35 -6.61 13.03
CA THR A 922 25.39 -5.72 13.71
C THR A 922 25.71 -4.25 13.47
N PHE A 923 26.94 -3.84 13.79
CA PHE A 923 27.31 -2.42 13.75
C PHE A 923 27.37 -1.89 12.32
N ALA A 924 28.02 -2.61 11.41
CA ALA A 924 28.10 -2.16 10.03
C ALA A 924 26.76 -2.24 9.28
N ALA A 925 25.87 -3.21 9.60
CA ALA A 925 24.51 -3.18 9.06
C ALA A 925 23.80 -1.89 9.47
N LEU A 926 23.84 -1.51 10.75
CA LEU A 926 23.19 -0.29 11.24
C LEU A 926 23.80 0.99 10.66
N ALA A 927 25.12 1.02 10.50
CA ALA A 927 25.84 2.18 9.96
C ALA A 927 25.59 2.36 8.44
N LEU A 928 25.62 1.28 7.66
CA LEU A 928 25.51 1.33 6.20
C LEU A 928 24.05 1.30 5.70
N ALA A 929 23.12 0.67 6.45
CA ALA A 929 21.69 0.63 6.09
C ALA A 929 20.99 1.99 6.20
N THR A 930 21.56 2.92 6.97
CA THR A 930 20.93 4.22 7.31
C THR A 930 21.38 5.38 6.42
N ASP A 931 22.08 5.10 5.32
CA ASP A 931 22.62 6.12 4.41
C ASP A 931 21.49 6.75 3.54
N PRO A 932 21.28 8.08 3.58
CA PRO A 932 20.22 8.73 2.81
C PRO A 932 20.49 8.72 1.29
N PRO A 933 19.43 8.86 0.45
CA PRO A 933 19.58 8.93 -1.00
C PRO A 933 20.42 10.13 -1.43
N SER A 934 21.32 9.91 -2.40
CA SER A 934 22.03 10.97 -3.11
C SER A 934 21.23 11.45 -4.32
N HIS A 935 21.37 12.71 -4.71
CA HIS A 935 20.68 13.25 -5.91
C HIS A 935 21.08 12.51 -7.20
N THR A 936 22.29 11.94 -7.24
CA THR A 936 22.79 11.18 -8.39
C THR A 936 22.08 9.84 -8.61
N VAL A 937 21.27 9.38 -7.65
CA VAL A 937 20.49 8.13 -7.77
C VAL A 937 19.49 8.20 -8.92
N LEU A 938 19.04 9.39 -9.30
CA LEU A 938 18.13 9.62 -10.44
C LEU A 938 18.86 9.72 -11.79
N ASP A 939 20.19 9.71 -11.83
CA ASP A 939 20.96 9.81 -13.09
C ASP A 939 21.20 8.47 -13.78
N ARG A 940 20.88 7.36 -13.11
CA ARG A 940 21.05 6.00 -13.65
C ARG A 940 19.72 5.38 -14.03
N LYS A 941 19.76 4.47 -14.99
CA LYS A 941 18.63 3.63 -15.37
C LYS A 941 18.29 2.60 -14.27
N PRO A 942 17.05 2.08 -14.21
CA PRO A 942 16.68 1.02 -13.28
C PRO A 942 17.48 -0.27 -13.53
N ASP A 943 17.78 -1.01 -12.45
CA ASP A 943 18.40 -2.33 -12.56
C ASP A 943 17.40 -3.35 -13.13
N ARG A 944 17.87 -4.23 -14.02
CA ARG A 944 17.04 -5.33 -14.56
C ARG A 944 16.71 -6.34 -13.45
N LYS A 945 15.53 -6.97 -13.48
CA LYS A 945 15.14 -8.01 -12.49
C LYS A 945 16.15 -9.18 -12.44
N SER A 946 16.75 -9.53 -13.58
CA SER A 946 17.78 -10.56 -13.73
C SER A 946 19.20 -10.12 -13.35
N ALA A 947 19.41 -8.85 -12.99
CA ALA A 947 20.74 -8.38 -12.59
C ALA A 947 21.21 -9.12 -11.33
N PRO A 948 22.48 -9.58 -11.31
CA PRO A 948 23.06 -10.21 -10.14
C PRO A 948 23.13 -9.21 -8.99
N LEU A 949 22.95 -9.69 -7.76
CA LEU A 949 23.02 -8.85 -6.56
C LEU A 949 24.44 -8.28 -6.36
N ILE A 950 25.46 -9.12 -6.58
CA ILE A 950 26.86 -8.73 -6.55
C ILE A 950 27.31 -8.44 -7.98
N THR A 951 27.60 -7.18 -8.27
CA THR A 951 28.08 -6.74 -9.59
C THR A 951 29.57 -7.03 -9.77
N THR A 952 30.06 -7.02 -11.01
CA THR A 952 31.49 -7.18 -11.33
C THR A 952 32.37 -6.13 -10.63
N ARG A 953 31.85 -4.91 -10.49
CA ARG A 953 32.49 -3.81 -9.76
C ARG A 953 32.60 -4.10 -8.25
N MET A 954 31.56 -4.69 -7.67
CA MET A 954 31.60 -5.13 -6.27
C MET A 954 32.63 -6.25 -6.09
N TRP A 955 32.64 -7.26 -6.95
CA TRP A 955 33.66 -8.32 -6.90
C TRP A 955 35.09 -7.79 -7.00
N LYS A 956 35.32 -6.83 -7.89
CA LYS A 956 36.61 -6.12 -8.02
C LYS A 956 37.03 -5.49 -6.69
N MET A 957 36.10 -4.81 -6.01
CA MET A 957 36.38 -4.17 -4.72
C MET A 957 36.59 -5.19 -3.60
N ILE A 958 35.73 -6.22 -3.51
CA ILE A 958 35.78 -7.28 -2.50
C ILE A 958 37.13 -8.02 -2.58
N ILE A 959 37.48 -8.53 -3.76
CA ILE A 959 38.72 -9.30 -3.95
C ILE A 959 39.94 -8.39 -3.80
N GLY A 960 39.91 -7.19 -4.39
CA GLY A 960 41.04 -6.25 -4.33
C GLY A 960 41.37 -5.80 -2.89
N GLN A 961 40.34 -5.53 -2.08
CA GLN A 961 40.53 -5.22 -0.66
C GLN A 961 40.93 -6.46 0.13
N ALA A 962 40.32 -7.62 -0.15
CA ALA A 962 40.67 -8.86 0.54
C ALA A 962 42.14 -9.24 0.36
N ILE A 963 42.67 -9.11 -0.86
CA ILE A 963 44.10 -9.37 -1.15
C ILE A 963 44.99 -8.41 -0.37
N ALA A 964 44.69 -7.11 -0.34
CA ALA A 964 45.51 -6.15 0.41
C ALA A 964 45.45 -6.38 1.92
N GLN A 965 44.26 -6.62 2.48
CA GLN A 965 44.10 -6.95 3.89
C GLN A 965 44.88 -8.21 4.24
N LEU A 966 44.74 -9.30 3.45
CA LEU A 966 45.49 -10.54 3.65
C LEU A 966 47.00 -10.33 3.52
N ALA A 967 47.46 -9.58 2.53
CA ALA A 967 48.88 -9.29 2.35
C ALA A 967 49.45 -8.54 3.56
N ILE A 968 48.76 -7.51 4.05
CA ILE A 968 49.16 -6.76 5.25
C ILE A 968 49.17 -7.70 6.47
N THR A 969 48.09 -8.43 6.74
CA THR A 969 47.98 -9.25 7.95
C THR A 969 48.93 -10.45 7.93
N LEU A 970 49.13 -11.10 6.79
CA LEU A 970 50.07 -12.23 6.67
C LEU A 970 51.52 -11.75 6.70
N CYS A 971 51.82 -10.60 6.09
CA CYS A 971 53.15 -9.98 6.21
C CYS A 971 53.46 -9.60 7.65
N LEU A 972 52.49 -9.06 8.39
CA LEU A 972 52.65 -8.84 9.82
C LEU A 972 52.84 -10.16 10.57
N TYR A 973 51.99 -11.16 10.32
CA TYR A 973 52.06 -12.44 11.02
C TYR A 973 53.40 -13.15 10.84
N PHE A 974 53.83 -13.38 9.59
CA PHE A 974 55.09 -14.09 9.28
C PHE A 974 56.33 -13.19 9.41
N GLY A 975 56.19 -11.90 9.14
CA GLY A 975 57.27 -10.92 9.14
C GLY A 975 57.60 -10.34 10.52
N GLY A 976 56.84 -10.64 11.58
CA GLY A 976 57.02 -10.05 12.91
C GLY A 976 58.46 -10.13 13.47
N ARG A 977 59.15 -11.25 13.22
CA ARG A 977 60.53 -11.48 13.68
C ARG A 977 61.58 -10.65 12.93
N SER A 978 61.38 -10.43 11.63
CA SER A 978 62.35 -9.75 10.75
C SER A 978 62.07 -8.25 10.59
N LEU A 979 60.78 -7.87 10.55
CA LEU A 979 60.32 -6.51 10.25
C LEU A 979 60.15 -5.64 11.50
N LEU A 980 59.80 -6.25 12.65
CA LEU A 980 59.44 -5.55 13.89
C LEU A 980 60.36 -5.88 15.07
N GLY A 981 61.28 -6.84 14.90
CA GLY A 981 62.28 -7.21 15.92
C GLY A 981 61.73 -8.00 17.11
N TYR A 982 60.54 -8.58 17.00
CA TYR A 982 59.96 -9.40 18.08
C TYR A 982 60.75 -10.69 18.28
N ASN A 983 61.08 -11.00 19.54
CA ASN A 983 61.68 -12.26 19.90
C ASN A 983 60.59 -13.31 20.14
N MET A 984 60.30 -14.11 19.11
CA MET A 984 59.25 -15.15 19.16
C MET A 984 59.50 -16.24 20.21
N SER A 985 60.71 -16.29 20.80
CA SER A 985 61.06 -17.20 21.89
C SER A 985 60.58 -16.73 23.27
N ASP A 986 60.16 -15.46 23.42
CA ASP A 986 59.55 -14.94 24.65
C ASP A 986 58.01 -15.02 24.55
N PRO A 987 57.33 -15.74 25.47
CA PRO A 987 55.88 -15.87 25.51
C PRO A 987 55.15 -14.51 25.57
N THR A 988 55.76 -13.51 26.20
CA THR A 988 55.18 -12.17 26.40
C THR A 988 55.19 -11.38 25.10
N GLU A 989 56.29 -11.46 24.34
CA GLU A 989 56.41 -10.79 23.05
C GLU A 989 55.57 -11.47 21.97
N SER A 990 55.43 -12.80 22.01
CA SER A 990 54.54 -13.55 21.12
C SER A 990 53.06 -13.14 21.30
N LYS A 991 52.58 -13.03 22.56
CA LYS A 991 51.23 -12.52 22.84
C LYS A 991 51.04 -11.06 22.37
N ARG A 992 52.07 -10.22 22.48
CA ARG A 992 52.05 -8.83 22.00
C ARG A 992 51.95 -8.77 20.48
N HIS A 993 52.66 -9.64 19.78
CA HIS A 993 52.59 -9.78 18.33
C HIS A 993 51.19 -10.16 17.84
N SER A 994 50.58 -11.20 18.41
CA SER A 994 49.20 -11.60 18.06
C SER A 994 48.19 -10.48 18.36
N THR A 995 48.38 -9.73 19.45
CA THR A 995 47.54 -8.56 19.76
C THR A 995 47.69 -7.46 18.72
N PHE A 996 48.91 -7.20 18.24
CA PHE A 996 49.16 -6.21 17.20
C PHE A 996 48.53 -6.59 15.87
N VAL A 997 48.58 -7.87 15.48
CA VAL A 997 47.90 -8.39 14.28
C VAL A 997 46.38 -8.25 14.41
N PHE A 998 45.81 -8.65 15.56
CA PHE A 998 44.38 -8.47 15.84
C PHE A 998 43.95 -7.00 15.78
N ASN A 999 44.68 -6.10 16.43
CA ASN A 999 44.35 -4.67 16.42
C ASN A 999 44.43 -4.08 15.00
N THR A 1000 45.45 -4.44 14.24
CA THR A 1000 45.59 -4.00 12.84
C THR A 1000 44.46 -4.55 11.97
N PHE A 1001 44.04 -5.80 12.18
CA PHE A 1001 42.92 -6.38 11.46
C PHE A 1001 41.61 -5.64 11.71
N VAL A 1002 41.29 -5.28 12.96
CA VAL A 1002 40.09 -4.50 13.29
C VAL A 1002 40.15 -3.10 12.64
N TRP A 1003 41.28 -2.41 12.70
CA TRP A 1003 41.45 -1.11 12.02
C TRP A 1003 41.29 -1.20 10.52
N LEU A 1004 41.80 -2.26 9.88
CA LEU A 1004 41.56 -2.52 8.46
C LEU A 1004 40.07 -2.63 8.14
N GLN A 1005 39.26 -3.21 9.03
CA GLN A 1005 37.81 -3.28 8.82
C GLN A 1005 37.11 -1.93 9.02
N ILE A 1006 37.45 -1.17 10.06
CA ILE A 1006 36.87 0.17 10.28
C ILE A 1006 37.14 1.10 9.08
N PHE A 1007 38.37 1.13 8.56
CA PHE A 1007 38.69 1.93 7.38
C PHE A 1007 38.09 1.37 6.07
N ASN A 1008 37.93 0.04 5.97
CA ASN A 1008 37.24 -0.57 4.85
C ASN A 1008 35.73 -0.25 4.85
N GLU A 1009 35.08 -0.14 6.01
CA GLU A 1009 33.69 0.30 6.13
C GLU A 1009 33.48 1.67 5.46
N LEU A 1010 34.39 2.63 5.70
CA LEU A 1010 34.38 3.94 5.04
C LEU A 1010 34.44 3.80 3.51
N ASN A 1011 35.33 2.94 2.99
CA ASN A 1011 35.44 2.68 1.56
C ASN A 1011 34.16 2.10 0.96
N ASN A 1012 33.44 1.26 1.71
CA ASN A 1012 32.25 0.56 1.24
C ASN A 1012 30.98 1.40 1.26
N ARG A 1013 31.00 2.64 1.79
CA ARG A 1013 29.86 3.57 1.65
C ARG A 1013 29.57 3.95 0.19
N ARG A 1014 30.48 3.65 -0.74
CA ARG A 1014 30.36 3.92 -2.18
C ARG A 1014 30.47 2.63 -3.00
N LEU A 1015 29.57 2.46 -3.95
CA LEU A 1015 29.54 1.33 -4.90
C LEU A 1015 30.06 1.69 -6.31
N ASP A 1016 30.22 2.98 -6.59
CA ASP A 1016 30.66 3.50 -7.88
C ASP A 1016 32.18 3.73 -7.92
N ASN A 1017 32.74 3.79 -9.13
CA ASN A 1017 34.17 4.04 -9.35
C ASN A 1017 34.60 5.51 -9.07
N ARG A 1018 33.76 6.33 -8.42
CA ARG A 1018 34.11 7.70 -8.05
C ARG A 1018 35.06 7.72 -6.84
N LEU A 1019 35.92 8.74 -6.80
CA LEU A 1019 36.97 8.84 -5.78
C LEU A 1019 36.49 9.47 -4.47
N ASN A 1020 35.41 10.27 -4.48
CA ASN A 1020 34.96 10.99 -3.28
C ASN A 1020 34.12 10.10 -2.33
N ILE A 1021 34.78 9.55 -1.32
CA ILE A 1021 34.17 8.71 -0.27
C ILE A 1021 33.47 9.56 0.80
N PHE A 1022 33.87 10.81 0.96
CA PHE A 1022 33.37 11.69 2.03
C PHE A 1022 32.08 12.43 1.64
N GLU A 1023 31.62 12.33 0.40
CA GLU A 1023 30.41 13.01 -0.06
C GLU A 1023 29.17 12.56 0.73
N GLY A 1024 28.55 13.48 1.47
CA GLY A 1024 27.36 13.22 2.27
C GLY A 1024 27.60 12.55 3.63
N ILE A 1025 28.86 12.37 4.07
CA ILE A 1025 29.17 11.70 5.35
C ILE A 1025 28.58 12.41 6.57
N THR A 1026 28.41 13.74 6.50
CA THR A 1026 27.84 14.55 7.58
C THR A 1026 26.31 14.48 7.65
N ARG A 1027 25.64 13.95 6.62
CA ARG A 1027 24.17 13.78 6.62
C ARG A 1027 23.74 12.54 7.42
N ASN A 1028 24.61 11.55 7.56
CA ASN A 1028 24.34 10.35 8.34
C ASN A 1028 24.99 10.44 9.73
N TYR A 1029 24.24 10.94 10.72
CA TYR A 1029 24.71 11.01 12.11
C TYR A 1029 24.90 9.62 12.74
N PHE A 1030 24.06 8.64 12.39
CA PHE A 1030 24.15 7.27 12.91
C PHE A 1030 25.49 6.62 12.54
N PHE A 1031 25.98 6.85 11.33
CA PHE A 1031 27.28 6.34 10.87
C PHE A 1031 28.43 6.75 11.81
N TRP A 1032 28.48 8.01 12.25
CA TRP A 1032 29.51 8.52 13.16
C TRP A 1032 29.38 7.96 14.57
N VAL A 1033 28.15 7.83 15.08
CA VAL A 1033 27.89 7.25 16.40
C VAL A 1033 28.37 5.81 16.45
N ILE A 1034 28.04 5.01 15.43
CA ILE A 1034 28.47 3.60 15.38
C ILE A 1034 29.97 3.48 15.19
N ASN A 1035 30.59 4.29 14.34
CA ASN A 1035 32.06 4.32 14.21
C ASN A 1035 32.74 4.70 15.53
N ALA A 1036 32.20 5.66 16.29
CA ALA A 1036 32.71 6.01 17.61
C ALA A 1036 32.58 4.85 18.61
N ILE A 1037 31.47 4.10 18.57
CA ILE A 1037 31.27 2.90 19.40
C ILE A 1037 32.28 1.81 19.04
N MET A 1038 32.53 1.56 17.75
CA MET A 1038 33.51 0.55 17.32
C MET A 1038 34.94 0.93 17.73
N ILE A 1039 35.33 2.20 17.52
CA ILE A 1039 36.65 2.71 17.94
C ILE A 1039 36.78 2.65 19.46
N GLY A 1040 35.77 3.13 20.20
CA GLY A 1040 35.76 3.10 21.66
C GLY A 1040 35.80 1.69 22.22
N GLY A 1041 35.05 0.75 21.62
CA GLY A 1041 35.05 -0.66 21.98
C GLY A 1041 36.40 -1.32 21.74
N GLN A 1042 37.05 -1.06 20.60
CA GLN A 1042 38.38 -1.58 20.31
C GLN A 1042 39.44 -1.04 21.28
N VAL A 1043 39.40 0.25 21.59
CA VAL A 1043 40.28 0.87 22.60
C VAL A 1043 40.05 0.21 23.96
N LEU A 1044 38.79 0.05 24.39
CA LEU A 1044 38.45 -0.58 25.65
C LEU A 1044 38.97 -2.02 25.74
N ILE A 1045 38.81 -2.82 24.68
CA ILE A 1045 39.28 -4.21 24.62
C ILE A 1045 40.80 -4.27 24.78
N ILE A 1046 41.57 -3.44 24.07
CA ILE A 1046 43.04 -3.46 24.16
C ILE A 1046 43.56 -3.03 25.55
N PHE A 1047 42.87 -2.11 26.25
CA PHE A 1047 43.31 -1.63 27.56
C PHE A 1047 42.83 -2.49 28.75
N VAL A 1048 41.62 -3.06 28.65
CA VAL A 1048 40.91 -3.73 29.75
C VAL A 1048 40.70 -5.23 29.50
N GLY A 1049 40.63 -5.68 28.25
CA GLY A 1049 40.24 -7.04 27.85
C GLY A 1049 41.29 -8.15 28.04
N GLY A 1050 42.48 -7.82 28.56
CA GLY A 1050 43.66 -8.68 28.79
C GLY A 1050 43.47 -10.20 28.63
N GLU A 1051 43.29 -10.92 29.73
CA GLU A 1051 43.21 -12.39 29.72
C GLU A 1051 41.99 -12.96 28.97
N ALA A 1052 40.83 -12.27 29.00
CA ALA A 1052 39.61 -12.74 28.36
C ALA A 1052 39.72 -12.84 26.82
N PHE A 1053 40.45 -11.90 26.21
CA PHE A 1053 40.71 -11.90 24.77
C PHE A 1053 42.09 -12.49 24.42
N LYS A 1054 42.84 -12.97 25.43
CA LYS A 1054 44.25 -13.40 25.32
C LYS A 1054 45.13 -12.34 24.64
N ILE A 1055 45.01 -11.08 25.07
CA ILE A 1055 45.70 -9.91 24.52
C ILE A 1055 46.55 -9.20 25.57
N THR A 1056 47.55 -8.44 25.10
CA THR A 1056 48.42 -7.60 25.96
C THR A 1056 48.35 -6.14 25.54
N ARG A 1057 48.64 -5.21 26.46
CA ARG A 1057 48.58 -3.78 26.16
C ARG A 1057 49.62 -3.39 25.10
N LEU A 1058 49.16 -2.71 24.06
CA LEU A 1058 50.01 -2.20 22.98
C LEU A 1058 50.65 -0.86 23.35
N ASN A 1059 51.87 -0.65 22.86
CA ASN A 1059 52.59 0.61 23.01
C ASN A 1059 52.07 1.68 22.03
N GLY A 1060 52.33 2.96 22.33
CA GLY A 1060 51.92 4.07 21.45
C GLY A 1060 52.45 3.98 20.02
N LYS A 1061 53.64 3.39 19.82
CA LYS A 1061 54.20 3.13 18.49
C LYS A 1061 53.39 2.08 17.72
N GLU A 1062 53.01 0.98 18.36
CA GLU A 1062 52.20 -0.09 17.76
C GLU A 1062 50.78 0.39 17.46
N TRP A 1063 50.21 1.24 18.30
CA TRP A 1063 48.95 1.93 18.01
C TRP A 1063 49.05 2.80 16.76
N GLY A 1064 50.09 3.64 16.65
CA GLY A 1064 50.32 4.47 15.46
C GLY A 1064 50.50 3.62 14.19
N MET A 1065 51.24 2.51 14.29
CA MET A 1065 51.45 1.60 13.16
C MET A 1065 50.18 0.86 12.75
N SER A 1066 49.40 0.33 13.70
CA SER A 1066 48.16 -0.39 13.39
C SER A 1066 47.10 0.52 12.76
N ILE A 1067 46.93 1.75 13.26
CA ILE A 1067 46.04 2.75 12.65
C ILE A 1067 46.57 3.16 11.26
N GLY A 1068 47.87 3.40 11.12
CA GLY A 1068 48.50 3.78 9.85
C GLY A 1068 48.33 2.70 8.78
N LEU A 1069 48.58 1.43 9.12
CA LEU A 1069 48.36 0.28 8.23
C LEU A 1069 46.88 0.09 7.90
N GLY A 1070 45.99 0.29 8.88
CA GLY A 1070 44.55 0.32 8.65
C GLY A 1070 44.15 1.37 7.62
N ALA A 1071 44.72 2.58 7.74
CA ALA A 1071 44.43 3.71 6.86
C ALA A 1071 44.86 3.48 5.41
N ILE A 1072 45.83 2.58 5.13
CA ILE A 1072 46.26 2.19 3.77
C ILE A 1072 45.12 1.56 2.97
N SER A 1073 44.13 0.94 3.63
CA SER A 1073 42.95 0.38 2.94
C SER A 1073 42.18 1.46 2.15
N VAL A 1074 42.18 2.72 2.59
CA VAL A 1074 41.51 3.86 1.93
C VAL A 1074 42.15 4.22 0.58
N PRO A 1075 43.45 4.61 0.49
CA PRO A 1075 44.09 4.89 -0.79
C PRO A 1075 44.16 3.63 -1.68
N TRP A 1076 44.29 2.43 -1.10
CA TRP A 1076 44.21 1.19 -1.88
C TRP A 1076 42.83 1.01 -2.54
N GLY A 1077 41.76 1.30 -1.82
CA GLY A 1077 40.40 1.32 -2.36
C GLY A 1077 40.24 2.31 -3.52
N ALA A 1078 40.84 3.49 -3.41
CA ALA A 1078 40.86 4.46 -4.49
C ALA A 1078 41.63 3.97 -5.72
N LEU A 1079 42.73 3.22 -5.54
CA LEU A 1079 43.49 2.59 -6.62
C LEU A 1079 42.67 1.50 -7.32
N ILE A 1080 41.98 0.62 -6.56
CA ILE A 1080 41.11 -0.42 -7.13
C ILE A 1080 40.00 0.19 -7.99
N ARG A 1081 39.44 1.34 -7.58
CA ARG A 1081 38.41 2.04 -8.37
C ARG A 1081 38.94 2.59 -9.69
N LYS A 1082 40.21 2.97 -9.76
CA LYS A 1082 40.87 3.37 -11.02
C LYS A 1082 41.19 2.19 -11.94
N PHE A 1083 41.21 0.97 -11.42
CA PHE A 1083 41.46 -0.22 -12.23
C PHE A 1083 40.29 -0.50 -13.20
N PRO A 1084 40.54 -0.71 -14.51
CA PRO A 1084 39.48 -0.84 -15.51
C PRO A 1084 38.56 -2.04 -15.30
N ASP A 1085 37.25 -1.81 -15.43
CA ASP A 1085 36.24 -2.86 -15.22
C ASP A 1085 36.37 -4.01 -16.25
N ARG A 1086 36.80 -3.72 -17.49
CA ARG A 1086 37.00 -4.74 -18.55
C ARG A 1086 38.00 -5.84 -18.18
N TRP A 1087 39.01 -5.50 -17.38
CA TRP A 1087 40.04 -6.46 -16.97
C TRP A 1087 39.53 -7.31 -15.81
N ALA A 1088 38.75 -6.72 -14.90
CA ALA A 1088 38.05 -7.46 -13.87
C ALA A 1088 37.01 -8.42 -14.47
N GLU A 1089 36.30 -8.01 -15.52
CA GLU A 1089 35.38 -8.88 -16.29
C GLU A 1089 36.06 -10.05 -16.98
N ALA A 1090 37.35 -9.91 -17.35
CA ALA A 1090 38.14 -10.99 -17.95
C ALA A 1090 38.73 -11.96 -16.90
N ILE A 1091 39.05 -11.47 -15.70
CA ILE A 1091 39.70 -12.23 -14.62
C ILE A 1091 38.67 -12.94 -13.74
N VAL A 1092 37.55 -12.29 -13.45
CA VAL A 1092 36.44 -12.93 -12.75
C VAL A 1092 35.75 -13.80 -13.80
N PRO A 1093 35.87 -15.15 -13.74
CA PRO A 1093 35.15 -15.98 -14.69
C PRO A 1093 33.68 -15.61 -14.63
N HIS A 1094 32.93 -15.79 -15.72
CA HIS A 1094 31.48 -15.83 -15.63
C HIS A 1094 31.11 -16.87 -14.57
N VAL A 1095 30.92 -16.44 -13.33
CA VAL A 1095 30.29 -17.21 -12.25
C VAL A 1095 28.79 -17.23 -12.58
N HIS A 1096 28.45 -17.67 -13.80
CA HIS A 1096 27.36 -18.60 -13.98
C HIS A 1096 27.85 -19.87 -13.28
N ILE A 1097 27.64 -19.96 -11.97
CA ILE A 1097 27.71 -21.23 -11.27
C ILE A 1097 26.74 -22.13 -12.04
N PRO A 1098 27.20 -23.16 -12.77
CA PRO A 1098 26.27 -24.09 -13.37
C PRO A 1098 25.56 -24.73 -12.18
N MET A 1099 24.26 -24.49 -12.07
CA MET A 1099 23.41 -25.31 -11.20
C MET A 1099 23.80 -26.76 -11.43
N PRO A 1100 24.36 -27.48 -10.44
CA PRO A 1100 24.71 -28.87 -10.65
C PRO A 1100 23.44 -29.61 -11.05
N LYS A 1101 23.43 -30.19 -12.25
CA LYS A 1101 22.31 -30.96 -12.84
C LYS A 1101 22.02 -32.27 -12.08
N ILE A 1102 22.30 -32.33 -10.78
CA ILE A 1102 22.12 -33.51 -9.92
C ILE A 1102 20.80 -33.42 -9.12
N PHE A 1103 20.15 -32.25 -9.06
CA PHE A 1103 18.81 -32.09 -8.49
C PHE A 1103 17.70 -31.78 -9.51
N LYS A 1104 17.83 -32.27 -10.76
CA LYS A 1104 16.64 -32.55 -11.59
C LYS A 1104 16.03 -33.89 -11.16
N ARG A 1105 15.52 -33.94 -9.93
CA ARG A 1105 14.51 -34.94 -9.57
C ARG A 1105 13.21 -34.43 -10.19
N LYS A 1106 12.56 -35.28 -11.00
CA LYS A 1106 11.29 -35.01 -11.70
C LYS A 1106 10.32 -34.23 -10.80
N LYS A 1107 10.11 -32.95 -11.07
CA LYS A 1107 8.87 -32.26 -10.69
C LYS A 1107 7.90 -32.54 -11.82
N LYS A 1108 7.29 -33.72 -11.76
CA LYS A 1108 6.10 -34.07 -12.53
C LYS A 1108 4.95 -34.01 -11.53
N GLU A 1109 3.97 -33.16 -11.84
CA GLU A 1109 2.67 -33.03 -11.17
C GLU A 1109 2.69 -32.52 -9.71
N GLU A 1110 2.74 -31.20 -9.57
CA GLU A 1110 1.89 -30.48 -8.62
C GLU A 1110 1.40 -29.25 -9.38
N ALA A 1111 0.25 -29.45 -10.03
CA ALA A 1111 -0.51 -28.39 -10.65
C ALA A 1111 -1.37 -27.72 -9.58
N ASP A 1112 -1.43 -26.40 -9.69
CA ASP A 1112 -2.40 -25.48 -9.11
C ASP A 1112 -3.83 -26.08 -9.12
N PRO A 1113 -4.56 -26.14 -7.99
CA PRO A 1113 -5.94 -26.64 -7.98
C PRO A 1113 -6.96 -25.73 -8.69
N GLU A 1114 -6.59 -24.53 -9.12
CA GLU A 1114 -7.53 -23.51 -9.64
C GLU A 1114 -7.69 -23.47 -11.17
N LYS A 1115 -7.21 -24.47 -11.92
CA LYS A 1115 -7.44 -24.54 -13.38
C LYS A 1115 -7.93 -25.90 -13.90
N GLN A 1116 -8.92 -26.49 -13.23
CA GLN A 1116 -9.80 -27.48 -13.87
C GLN A 1116 -11.25 -27.28 -13.45
N GLY A 1117 -11.99 -26.51 -14.24
CA GLY A 1117 -13.43 -26.40 -14.07
C GLY A 1117 -14.06 -25.45 -15.08
N LEU A 1118 -14.05 -25.79 -16.38
CA LEU A 1118 -15.09 -25.42 -17.36
C LEU A 1118 -14.73 -25.97 -18.76
N GLU A 1119 -15.48 -27.00 -19.18
CA GLU A 1119 -15.82 -27.49 -20.54
C GLU A 1119 -16.13 -29.00 -20.37
N ARG A 1120 -17.34 -29.59 -20.50
CA ARG A 1120 -18.53 -29.39 -21.37
C ARG A 1120 -19.71 -30.26 -20.84
N PRO A 1121 -20.93 -30.21 -21.41
CA PRO A 1121 -22.23 -30.24 -20.69
C PRO A 1121 -22.72 -31.64 -20.26
N PRO A 1122 -23.73 -31.72 -19.36
CA PRO A 1122 -24.31 -32.99 -18.94
C PRO A 1122 -25.24 -33.61 -20.00
N PRO A 1123 -25.30 -34.95 -20.10
CA PRO A 1123 -26.31 -35.68 -20.89
C PRO A 1123 -27.67 -35.73 -20.13
N PRO A 1124 -28.79 -36.01 -20.82
CA PRO A 1124 -30.13 -35.83 -20.27
C PRO A 1124 -30.49 -36.88 -19.20
N PRO A 1125 -31.46 -36.61 -18.30
CA PRO A 1125 -31.80 -37.53 -17.23
C PRO A 1125 -32.71 -38.66 -17.76
N GLY A 1126 -32.24 -39.90 -17.65
CA GLY A 1126 -33.02 -41.12 -17.90
C GLY A 1126 -33.52 -41.73 -16.59
N ARG A 1127 -34.83 -41.95 -16.51
CA ARG A 1127 -35.65 -42.46 -15.40
C ARG A 1127 -35.05 -43.57 -14.53
N VAL A 1128 -35.38 -43.45 -13.24
CA VAL A 1128 -35.31 -44.46 -12.17
C VAL A 1128 -36.02 -45.76 -12.58
N HIS A 1129 -35.38 -46.91 -12.34
CA HIS A 1129 -36.01 -48.10 -11.72
C HIS A 1129 -34.98 -49.16 -11.31
N THR A 1130 -34.86 -49.32 -9.99
CA THR A 1130 -34.79 -50.58 -9.21
C THR A 1130 -34.27 -51.87 -9.87
N GLY A 1131 -33.29 -52.49 -9.22
CA GLY A 1131 -33.32 -53.93 -8.95
C GLY A 1131 -32.17 -54.79 -9.47
N LEU A 1132 -31.43 -55.37 -8.52
CA LEU A 1132 -30.92 -56.76 -8.47
C LEU A 1132 -29.86 -57.26 -9.49
N ARG A 1133 -28.75 -57.73 -8.89
CA ARG A 1133 -28.00 -58.97 -9.18
C ARG A 1133 -27.19 -59.13 -10.48
N SER A 1134 -25.87 -59.07 -10.28
CA SER A 1134 -24.87 -60.14 -10.50
C SER A 1134 -24.48 -60.62 -11.91
N GLN A 1135 -23.17 -60.91 -12.00
CA GLN A 1135 -22.47 -61.94 -12.79
C GLN A 1135 -21.91 -61.62 -14.20
N ARG A 1136 -20.56 -61.63 -14.22
CA ARG A 1136 -19.68 -62.46 -15.07
C ARG A 1136 -19.73 -62.32 -16.60
N ALA A 1137 -18.55 -61.95 -17.12
CA ALA A 1137 -17.69 -62.72 -18.03
C ALA A 1137 -17.52 -62.21 -19.47
N ARG A 1138 -16.21 -62.09 -19.82
CA ARG A 1138 -15.56 -62.51 -21.10
C ARG A 1138 -15.96 -61.68 -22.35
N VAL A 1139 -15.09 -61.36 -23.32
CA VAL A 1139 -13.84 -61.99 -23.79
C VAL A 1139 -13.22 -61.13 -24.91
N HIS A 1140 -11.89 -61.25 -25.11
CA HIS A 1140 -11.06 -60.95 -26.32
C HIS A 1140 -11.12 -59.54 -26.97
N SER A 1141 -10.04 -58.96 -27.50
CA SER A 1141 -8.83 -59.52 -28.10
C SER A 1141 -7.66 -58.52 -28.05
N SER A 1142 -6.47 -59.08 -27.88
CA SER A 1142 -5.15 -58.46 -28.02
C SER A 1142 -4.71 -58.37 -29.48
N ARG A 1143 -4.02 -57.30 -29.90
CA ARG A 1143 -2.97 -57.36 -30.94
C ARG A 1143 -1.90 -56.30 -30.72
N LEU A 1144 -0.67 -56.80 -30.46
CA LEU A 1144 0.68 -56.37 -30.86
C LEU A 1144 0.90 -54.90 -31.30
N GLY A 1145 1.95 -54.17 -30.93
CA GLY A 1145 3.26 -54.51 -30.38
C GLY A 1145 4.41 -54.01 -31.29
N ARG A 1146 5.29 -53.15 -30.73
CA ARG A 1146 6.68 -52.77 -31.13
C ARG A 1146 6.84 -51.76 -32.30
N SER A 1147 7.37 -50.55 -32.04
CA SER A 1147 8.80 -50.08 -32.08
C SER A 1147 9.38 -50.16 -33.51
N TRP A 1148 10.12 -49.22 -34.08
CA TRP A 1148 11.32 -48.42 -33.73
C TRP A 1148 11.12 -46.99 -34.32
N SER A 1149 11.86 -45.90 -34.05
CA SER A 1149 13.23 -45.59 -33.65
C SER A 1149 13.29 -44.12 -33.24
#